data_AF-A0A4Q6AAP6-F1
#
_entry.id   AF-A0A4Q6AAP6-F1
#
_cell.length_a   1.000
_cell.length_b   1.000
_cell.length_c   1.000
_cell.angle_alpha   90.00
_cell.angle_beta   90.00
_cell.angle_gamma   90.00
#
_symmetry.space_group_name_H-M   'P 1'
#
loop_
_entity.id
_entity.type
_entity.pdbx_description
1 polymer ?
#
loop_
_entity_poly.entity_id
_entity_poly.type
_entity_poly.pdbx_seq_one_letter_code
_entity_poly.pdbx_strand_id
1 'polypeptide(L)'
;MVFSTRFLYAQAPCAFDKKHDDLLRTNPIYAQQIEQNEALIQRLVSERKAKRPGDQPQTLAVVTIPVVVHVMHTGGAIGSIYNPDDARIMDAITYLNRVYAGSLPGMTAPVEGGGVVNMEIQFALAQRTPSCGATNGINRVNASSLPNYTTRGVNADSTNGCPDITLKNLARWNTANYYNIWVVNKIDSRDGMSGQFIAGYAFPPGASSNLDGTVMLATQMRENQKTLPHEIGHALNLYHTFHPSLNTGQCAVNTNCATQGDMVCDTDPVSNNYNTGTGEFSFACRTGANGCAGNAPYTINTESNFMSYTSCYTLFTGGQKLRVKAAMDLPVRSGLVDPGNLALVPCGTTINFSQPTGIHTESTSGITAACRTYTDYTYQMVIGNAPSNAATVTLSFSGTAVKGLDYDVTTNGNFSTPDNDLHFPANSTSAQSFVVRIYDDGNVEPSESIIVNFSVNSGGGDATAGTTTPTLTLTLGDNDSAPVASSSGVFAVGATSTVIQQAPFNAMLQQQRSQYLYKGSELIAAGMIPGTISSLRFFVETKRSTRPFSNFTIRMANTSATYLRNGTVTPVGGMTTVYTNSAYSTTAGWNVFTLPVPFNWTGNSLAFEICFNNAAADNNNFFDDVASFSDGGTAIQSNVFFQNDINCAGTFSGVSAYQNGVKPIIQLAA
;
A
#
# COMPACT_ATOMS: atom_id res chain seq x y z
N MET A 1 35.61 1.60 -39.24
CA MET A 1 34.46 2.35 -38.70
C MET A 1 33.86 1.51 -37.59
N VAL A 2 34.13 1.87 -36.33
CA VAL A 2 33.51 1.23 -35.16
C VAL A 2 32.37 2.15 -34.74
N PHE A 3 31.14 1.71 -34.96
CA PHE A 3 29.96 2.41 -34.45
C PHE A 3 29.91 2.22 -32.93
N SER A 4 30.29 3.27 -32.20
CA SER A 4 30.02 3.38 -30.77
C SER A 4 28.53 3.68 -30.60
N THR A 5 27.75 2.66 -30.25
CA THR A 5 26.38 2.84 -29.75
C THR A 5 26.47 3.58 -28.42
N ARG A 6 26.22 4.90 -28.45
CA ARG A 6 26.00 5.70 -27.25
C ARG A 6 24.75 5.15 -26.55
N PHE A 7 24.95 4.37 -25.49
CA PHE A 7 23.90 4.14 -24.50
C PHE A 7 23.56 5.50 -23.90
N LEU A 8 22.38 6.02 -24.21
CA LEU A 8 21.78 7.14 -23.48
C LEU A 8 21.62 6.66 -22.03
N TYR A 9 22.52 7.08 -21.14
CA TYR A 9 22.32 6.95 -19.70
C TYR A 9 21.10 7.80 -19.36
N ALA A 10 19.95 7.14 -19.25
CA ALA A 10 18.72 7.77 -18.82
C ALA A 10 18.90 8.23 -17.37
N GLN A 11 18.96 9.53 -17.18
CA GLN A 11 18.73 10.15 -15.89
C GLN A 11 17.22 10.33 -15.72
N ALA A 12 16.78 10.35 -14.47
CA ALA A 12 15.41 10.01 -14.15
C ALA A 12 14.81 11.08 -13.24
N PRO A 13 13.63 11.63 -13.58
CA PRO A 13 12.83 12.38 -12.61
C PRO A 13 12.53 11.56 -11.34
N CYS A 14 12.13 12.28 -10.30
CA CYS A 14 11.67 11.77 -9.02
C CYS A 14 10.19 12.14 -8.83
N ALA A 15 9.41 11.32 -8.12
CA ALA A 15 8.01 11.60 -7.83
C ALA A 15 7.75 12.32 -6.50
N PHE A 16 8.79 12.84 -5.84
CA PHE A 16 8.70 13.52 -4.54
C PHE A 16 7.65 14.64 -4.55
N ASP A 17 7.78 15.65 -5.41
CA ASP A 17 6.89 16.83 -5.41
C ASP A 17 5.43 16.39 -5.62
N LYS A 18 5.20 15.48 -6.57
CA LYS A 18 3.86 14.95 -6.84
C LYS A 18 3.24 14.24 -5.64
N LYS A 19 4.00 13.34 -4.98
CA LYS A 19 3.53 12.63 -3.78
C LYS A 19 3.32 13.58 -2.61
N HIS A 20 4.22 14.53 -2.42
CA HIS A 20 4.16 15.54 -1.38
C HIS A 20 2.93 16.44 -1.55
N ASP A 21 2.75 17.02 -2.72
CA ASP A 21 1.65 17.94 -3.04
C ASP A 21 0.28 17.23 -3.00
N ASP A 22 0.21 15.99 -3.48
CA ASP A 22 -1.02 15.21 -3.36
C ASP A 22 -1.39 14.97 -1.89
N LEU A 23 -0.43 14.66 -1.02
CA LEU A 23 -0.69 14.52 0.41
C LEU A 23 -1.02 15.84 1.09
N LEU A 24 -0.32 16.94 0.77
CA LEU A 24 -0.66 18.27 1.29
C LEU A 24 -2.12 18.64 0.95
N ARG A 25 -2.57 18.30 -0.26
CA ARG A 25 -3.93 18.60 -0.73
C ARG A 25 -5.00 17.67 -0.14
N THR A 26 -4.68 16.40 0.09
CA THR A 26 -5.69 15.37 0.42
C THR A 26 -5.67 14.90 1.87
N ASN A 27 -4.59 15.18 2.62
CA ASN A 27 -4.41 14.76 3.99
C ASN A 27 -4.12 15.97 4.90
N PRO A 28 -5.14 16.50 5.62
CA PRO A 28 -4.97 17.67 6.46
C PRO A 28 -4.02 17.43 7.65
N ILE A 29 -3.92 16.19 8.16
CA ILE A 29 -2.98 15.84 9.23
C ILE A 29 -1.55 15.95 8.72
N TYR A 30 -1.30 15.46 7.51
CA TYR A 30 0.01 15.59 6.87
C TYR A 30 0.36 17.07 6.63
N ALA A 31 -0.55 17.85 6.07
CA ALA A 31 -0.33 19.27 5.80
C ALA A 31 0.03 20.04 7.09
N GLN A 32 -0.72 19.82 8.17
CA GLN A 32 -0.44 20.43 9.46
C GLN A 32 0.94 19.99 10.01
N GLN A 33 1.29 18.72 9.88
CA GLN A 33 2.57 18.21 10.36
C GLN A 33 3.75 18.81 9.57
N ILE A 34 3.62 18.98 8.26
CA ILE A 34 4.64 19.63 7.43
C ILE A 34 4.80 21.10 7.83
N GLU A 35 3.70 21.84 8.01
CA GLU A 35 3.75 23.24 8.45
C GLU A 35 4.50 23.39 9.80
N GLN A 36 4.18 22.53 10.77
CA GLN A 36 4.85 22.52 12.08
C GLN A 36 6.33 22.16 11.97
N ASN A 37 6.66 21.17 11.13
CA ASN A 37 8.04 20.76 10.91
C ASN A 37 8.85 21.89 10.25
N GLU A 38 8.29 22.59 9.26
CA GLU A 38 8.96 23.71 8.60
C GLU A 38 9.22 24.87 9.57
N ALA A 39 8.22 25.23 10.40
CA ALA A 39 8.40 26.27 11.42
C ALA A 39 9.50 25.91 12.43
N LEU A 40 9.56 24.65 12.88
CA LEU A 40 10.59 24.19 13.79
C LEU A 40 11.98 24.13 13.12
N ILE A 41 12.05 23.65 11.88
CA ILE A 41 13.31 23.61 11.11
C ILE A 41 13.86 25.02 10.91
N GLN A 42 13.03 25.98 10.51
CA GLN A 42 13.45 27.37 10.31
C GLN A 42 14.00 27.98 11.60
N ARG A 43 13.34 27.72 12.73
CA ARG A 43 13.81 28.14 14.05
C ARG A 43 15.18 27.53 14.37
N LEU A 44 15.34 26.21 14.25
CA LEU A 44 16.59 25.51 14.54
C LEU A 44 17.74 25.96 13.63
N VAL A 45 17.47 26.18 12.33
CA VAL A 45 18.45 26.73 11.40
C VAL A 45 18.89 28.15 11.81
N SER A 46 17.94 29.00 12.20
CA SER A 46 18.23 30.38 12.65
C SER A 46 19.05 30.39 13.93
N GLU A 47 18.70 29.55 14.91
CA GLU A 47 19.45 29.38 16.17
C GLU A 47 20.89 28.91 15.92
N ARG A 48 21.11 28.01 14.95
CA ARG A 48 22.47 27.57 14.57
C ARG A 48 23.26 28.64 13.83
N LYS A 49 22.61 29.46 13.00
CA LYS A 49 23.24 30.59 12.30
C LYS A 49 23.58 31.76 13.24
N ALA A 50 22.82 31.96 14.32
CA ALA A 50 22.97 33.08 15.24
C ALA A 50 24.12 32.93 16.26
N LYS A 51 24.90 31.83 16.22
CA LYS A 51 26.06 31.63 17.12
C LYS A 51 27.19 32.61 16.80
N ARG A 52 27.85 33.15 17.84
CA ARG A 52 28.77 34.28 17.72
C ARG A 52 30.13 33.84 17.15
N PRO A 53 30.88 34.73 16.47
CA PRO A 53 32.28 34.48 16.15
C PRO A 53 33.08 34.23 17.43
N GLY A 54 33.57 33.01 17.63
CA GLY A 54 34.29 32.58 18.84
C GLY A 54 33.61 31.43 19.61
N ASP A 55 32.33 31.16 19.34
CA ASP A 55 31.74 29.86 19.70
C ASP A 55 32.46 28.80 18.85
N GLN A 56 32.98 27.75 19.48
CA GLN A 56 33.52 26.60 18.73
C GLN A 56 32.46 26.15 17.72
N PRO A 57 32.81 25.91 16.44
CA PRO A 57 31.88 25.28 15.53
C PRO A 57 31.36 24.06 16.25
N GLN A 58 30.04 23.98 16.48
CA GLN A 58 29.51 22.75 16.99
C GLN A 58 29.74 21.74 15.90
N THR A 59 30.75 20.89 16.11
CA THR A 59 30.91 19.63 15.42
C THR A 59 29.61 18.89 15.72
N LEU A 60 28.63 19.04 14.83
CA LEU A 60 27.38 18.32 15.00
C LEU A 60 27.79 16.86 14.89
N ALA A 61 27.48 16.09 15.93
CA ALA A 61 27.85 14.68 15.97
C ALA A 61 27.37 14.00 14.68
N VAL A 62 28.22 13.13 14.14
CA VAL A 62 27.83 12.31 12.99
C VAL A 62 26.65 11.45 13.43
N VAL A 63 25.53 11.59 12.73
CA VAL A 63 24.31 10.83 13.01
C VAL A 63 24.35 9.59 12.13
N THR A 64 24.34 8.40 12.74
CA THR A 64 24.24 7.14 11.99
C THR A 64 22.79 6.68 11.97
N ILE A 65 22.18 6.67 10.79
CA ILE A 65 20.80 6.23 10.57
C ILE A 65 20.80 4.73 10.24
N PRO A 66 20.12 3.89 11.04
CA PRO A 66 19.93 2.48 10.70
C PRO A 66 19.01 2.35 9.48
N VAL A 67 19.46 1.64 8.45
CA VAL A 67 18.69 1.41 7.22
C VAL A 67 18.35 -0.07 7.04
N VAL A 68 17.19 -0.33 6.45
CA VAL A 68 16.82 -1.64 5.94
C VAL A 68 16.45 -1.52 4.47
N VAL A 69 16.99 -2.42 3.65
CA VAL A 69 16.70 -2.49 2.22
C VAL A 69 15.74 -3.65 1.96
N HIS A 70 14.51 -3.34 1.56
CA HIS A 70 13.51 -4.29 1.13
C HIS A 70 13.59 -4.50 -0.39
N VAL A 71 14.17 -5.62 -0.84
CA VAL A 71 14.20 -6.00 -2.25
C VAL A 71 12.89 -6.70 -2.61
N MET A 72 11.99 -5.95 -3.25
CA MET A 72 10.65 -6.41 -3.63
C MET A 72 10.70 -7.13 -4.98
N HIS A 73 11.28 -8.34 -5.00
CA HIS A 73 11.50 -9.09 -6.23
C HIS A 73 10.23 -9.79 -6.74
N THR A 74 10.31 -10.35 -7.94
CA THR A 74 9.21 -11.09 -8.60
C THR A 74 9.50 -12.58 -8.81
N GLY A 75 10.49 -13.11 -8.10
CA GLY A 75 10.87 -14.53 -8.11
C GLY A 75 12.19 -14.83 -8.84
N GLY A 76 12.83 -13.80 -9.42
CA GLY A 76 14.15 -13.94 -10.02
C GLY A 76 15.23 -14.27 -8.97
N ALA A 77 16.26 -15.02 -9.38
CA ALA A 77 17.40 -15.35 -8.53
C ALA A 77 18.14 -14.10 -8.04
N ILE A 78 18.82 -14.20 -6.89
CA ILE A 78 19.72 -13.16 -6.39
C ILE A 78 20.81 -12.88 -7.44
N GLY A 79 21.10 -11.61 -7.67
CA GLY A 79 21.98 -11.13 -8.75
C GLY A 79 21.25 -10.78 -10.05
N SER A 80 19.95 -11.12 -10.18
CA SER A 80 19.15 -10.68 -11.32
C SER A 80 18.83 -9.18 -11.26
N ILE A 81 18.39 -8.60 -12.38
CA ILE A 81 18.13 -7.16 -12.51
C ILE A 81 17.16 -6.60 -11.46
N TYR A 82 16.14 -7.37 -11.08
CA TYR A 82 15.12 -6.99 -10.08
C TYR A 82 15.31 -7.69 -8.72
N ASN A 83 16.45 -8.36 -8.54
CA ASN A 83 16.84 -8.97 -7.28
C ASN A 83 18.36 -8.80 -7.10
N PRO A 84 18.89 -7.56 -7.02
CA PRO A 84 20.32 -7.29 -6.97
C PRO A 84 20.98 -8.03 -5.81
N ASP A 85 22.21 -8.52 -6.01
CA ASP A 85 22.96 -9.18 -4.94
C ASP A 85 23.33 -8.22 -3.78
N ASP A 86 23.80 -8.80 -2.68
CA ASP A 86 24.14 -8.03 -1.48
C ASP A 86 25.28 -7.04 -1.74
N ALA A 87 26.28 -7.44 -2.53
CA ALA A 87 27.43 -6.60 -2.88
C ALA A 87 26.99 -5.30 -3.56
N ARG A 88 26.11 -5.40 -4.56
CA ARG A 88 25.58 -4.24 -5.27
C ARG A 88 24.79 -3.29 -4.37
N ILE A 89 24.04 -3.81 -3.40
CA ILE A 89 23.32 -3.01 -2.41
C ILE A 89 24.32 -2.33 -1.46
N MET A 90 25.31 -3.06 -0.95
CA MET A 90 26.35 -2.52 -0.08
C MET A 90 27.19 -1.43 -0.77
N ASP A 91 27.48 -1.58 -2.06
CA ASP A 91 28.17 -0.57 -2.86
C ASP A 91 27.33 0.70 -3.02
N ALA A 92 26.01 0.58 -3.17
CA ALA A 92 25.11 1.73 -3.21
C ALA A 92 25.06 2.47 -1.85
N ILE A 93 25.03 1.74 -0.73
CA ILE A 93 25.11 2.34 0.62
C ILE A 93 26.48 2.97 0.88
N THR A 94 27.56 2.36 0.39
CA THR A 94 28.92 2.92 0.46
C THR A 94 29.02 4.22 -0.33
N TYR A 95 28.45 4.25 -1.55
CA TYR A 95 28.36 5.45 -2.36
C TYR A 95 27.56 6.55 -1.66
N LEU A 96 26.40 6.22 -1.09
CA LEU A 96 25.58 7.13 -0.30
C LEU A 96 26.40 7.77 0.84
N ASN A 97 27.12 6.95 1.62
CA ASN A 97 27.97 7.44 2.70
C ASN A 97 29.10 8.35 2.20
N ARG A 98 29.74 8.04 1.07
CA ARG A 98 30.79 8.91 0.49
C ARG A 98 30.24 10.26 0.01
N VAL A 99 29.04 10.26 -0.57
CA VAL A 99 28.34 11.48 -0.98
C VAL A 99 28.00 12.35 0.24
N TYR A 100 27.37 11.77 1.27
CA TYR A 100 26.99 12.53 2.48
C TYR A 100 28.20 12.94 3.33
N ALA A 101 29.32 12.22 3.25
CA ALA A 101 30.56 12.60 3.90
C ALA A 101 31.36 13.68 3.13
N GLY A 102 30.97 14.03 1.90
CA GLY A 102 31.75 14.94 1.06
C GLY A 102 33.09 14.36 0.59
N SER A 103 33.23 13.02 0.58
CA SER A 103 34.51 12.33 0.37
C SER A 103 34.60 11.57 -0.96
N LEU A 104 33.55 11.60 -1.77
CA LEU A 104 33.56 11.02 -3.11
C LEU A 104 34.53 11.81 -4.02
N PRO A 105 35.44 11.15 -4.76
CA PRO A 105 36.30 11.83 -5.73
C PRO A 105 35.48 12.62 -6.76
N GLY A 106 35.86 13.88 -7.00
CA GLY A 106 35.17 14.77 -7.93
C GLY A 106 34.08 15.64 -7.30
N MET A 107 33.82 15.52 -6.00
CA MET A 107 32.98 16.48 -5.29
C MET A 107 33.62 17.87 -5.24
N THR A 108 32.79 18.90 -5.31
CA THR A 108 33.22 20.30 -5.40
C THR A 108 32.75 21.11 -4.20
N ALA A 109 33.55 22.11 -3.80
CA ALA A 109 33.13 23.09 -2.80
C ALA A 109 32.01 23.97 -3.37
N PRO A 110 30.99 24.31 -2.59
CA PRO A 110 29.96 25.29 -2.98
C PRO A 110 30.53 26.68 -3.29
N VAL A 111 29.73 27.55 -3.93
CA VAL A 111 30.17 28.89 -4.36
C VAL A 111 30.50 29.84 -3.19
N GLU A 112 29.95 29.60 -2.01
CA GLU A 112 30.23 30.36 -0.79
C GLU A 112 31.61 30.05 -0.17
N GLY A 113 32.30 29.01 -0.63
CA GLY A 113 33.60 28.57 -0.12
C GLY A 113 33.50 27.57 1.04
N GLY A 114 34.57 27.43 1.83
CA GLY A 114 34.59 26.55 3.01
C GLY A 114 34.93 25.07 2.75
N GLY A 115 35.21 24.69 1.50
CA GLY A 115 35.57 23.32 1.11
C GLY A 115 34.35 22.46 0.73
N VAL A 116 34.58 21.16 0.45
CA VAL A 116 33.48 20.22 0.16
C VAL A 116 32.65 20.01 1.43
N VAL A 117 31.33 20.09 1.31
CA VAL A 117 30.41 19.98 2.45
C VAL A 117 30.29 18.52 2.88
N ASN A 118 30.63 18.26 4.15
CA ASN A 118 30.28 17.03 4.85
C ASN A 118 28.95 17.24 5.59
N MET A 119 27.91 16.47 5.21
CA MET A 119 26.56 16.54 5.78
C MET A 119 26.48 15.97 7.21
N GLU A 120 27.51 15.26 7.69
CA GLU A 120 27.58 14.63 9.02
C GLU A 120 26.41 13.68 9.30
N ILE A 121 26.01 12.95 8.26
CA ILE A 121 25.05 11.84 8.30
C ILE A 121 25.74 10.60 7.73
N GLN A 122 25.56 9.48 8.39
CA GLN A 122 26.03 8.16 7.97
C GLN A 122 24.84 7.19 7.96
N PHE A 123 24.91 6.16 7.13
CA PHE A 123 23.91 5.12 7.00
C PHE A 123 24.56 3.77 7.23
N ALA A 124 23.93 2.93 8.05
CA ALA A 124 24.42 1.59 8.33
C ALA A 124 23.26 0.59 8.20
N LEU A 125 23.53 -0.52 7.52
CA LEU A 125 22.56 -1.61 7.41
C LEU A 125 22.27 -2.18 8.80
N ALA A 126 21.00 -2.40 9.09
CA ALA A 126 20.53 -3.00 10.34
C ALA A 126 21.22 -4.35 10.61
N GLN A 127 21.45 -4.64 11.89
CA GLN A 127 22.07 -5.89 12.36
C GLN A 127 21.11 -6.79 13.16
N ARG A 128 19.87 -6.33 13.38
CA ARG A 128 18.77 -7.15 13.91
C ARG A 128 17.46 -6.89 13.16
N THR A 129 16.62 -7.92 13.07
CA THR A 129 15.23 -7.77 12.61
C THR A 129 14.34 -7.21 13.72
N PRO A 130 13.10 -6.75 13.42
CA PRO A 130 12.13 -6.36 14.45
C PRO A 130 11.79 -7.47 15.45
N SER A 131 11.86 -8.74 15.04
CA SER A 131 11.69 -9.93 15.88
C SER A 131 12.99 -10.40 16.56
N CYS A 132 14.05 -9.58 16.53
CA CYS A 132 15.33 -9.86 17.17
C CYS A 132 16.08 -11.07 16.59
N GLY A 133 15.90 -11.35 15.29
CA GLY A 133 16.72 -12.28 14.52
C GLY A 133 17.95 -11.59 13.91
N ALA A 134 18.97 -12.37 13.56
CA ALA A 134 20.12 -11.89 12.80
C ALA A 134 19.70 -11.35 11.43
N THR A 135 20.37 -10.30 10.96
CA THR A 135 20.17 -9.77 9.60
C THR A 135 21.42 -9.02 9.13
N ASN A 136 21.59 -8.93 7.82
CA ASN A 136 22.54 -8.03 7.17
C ASN A 136 21.87 -6.72 6.71
N GLY A 137 20.63 -6.46 7.14
CA GLY A 137 19.85 -5.27 6.77
C GLY A 137 19.23 -5.33 5.37
N ILE A 138 19.32 -6.48 4.68
CA ILE A 138 18.71 -6.72 3.37
C ILE A 138 17.60 -7.74 3.54
N ASN A 139 16.36 -7.31 3.34
CA ASN A 139 15.18 -8.16 3.38
C ASN A 139 14.70 -8.41 1.94
N ARG A 140 14.63 -9.67 1.52
CA ARG A 140 14.20 -10.05 0.15
C ARG A 140 12.78 -10.61 0.21
N VAL A 141 11.88 -9.97 -0.52
CA VAL A 141 10.44 -10.23 -0.40
C VAL A 141 9.87 -10.49 -1.79
N ASN A 142 9.24 -11.65 -1.97
CA ASN A 142 8.55 -11.95 -3.22
C ASN A 142 7.22 -11.21 -3.28
N ALA A 143 7.17 -10.15 -4.08
CA ALA A 143 5.98 -9.34 -4.28
C ALA A 143 5.17 -9.76 -5.52
N SER A 144 5.46 -10.92 -6.12
CA SER A 144 4.77 -11.38 -7.35
C SER A 144 3.27 -11.63 -7.19
N SER A 145 2.81 -11.86 -5.96
CA SER A 145 1.39 -12.04 -5.63
C SER A 145 0.61 -10.71 -5.55
N LEU A 146 1.30 -9.57 -5.48
CA LEU A 146 0.63 -8.27 -5.41
C LEU A 146 -0.03 -7.94 -6.76
N PRO A 147 -1.30 -7.52 -6.78
CA PRO A 147 -2.00 -7.15 -8.00
C PRO A 147 -1.22 -6.11 -8.82
N ASN A 148 -1.08 -6.38 -10.12
CA ASN A 148 -0.41 -5.53 -11.12
C ASN A 148 1.10 -5.26 -10.90
N TYR A 149 1.72 -5.72 -9.80
CA TYR A 149 3.11 -5.39 -9.48
C TYR A 149 4.13 -5.94 -10.49
N THR A 150 4.00 -7.20 -10.90
CA THR A 150 4.93 -7.83 -11.85
C THR A 150 4.98 -7.10 -13.19
N THR A 151 3.81 -6.70 -13.70
CA THR A 151 3.66 -6.04 -15.00
C THR A 151 3.92 -4.54 -14.95
N ARG A 152 3.38 -3.85 -13.93
CA ARG A 152 3.30 -2.38 -13.87
C ARG A 152 4.13 -1.76 -12.76
N GLY A 153 4.59 -2.52 -11.77
CA GLY A 153 5.33 -1.99 -10.63
C GLY A 153 4.45 -1.21 -9.66
N VAL A 154 5.05 -0.20 -9.02
CA VAL A 154 4.39 0.67 -8.03
C VAL A 154 3.85 1.94 -8.68
N ASN A 155 2.73 2.43 -8.16
CA ASN A 155 2.14 3.70 -8.57
C ASN A 155 2.89 4.91 -8.00
N ALA A 156 3.49 5.71 -8.87
CA ALA A 156 3.98 7.04 -8.53
C ALA A 156 2.99 8.13 -8.98
N ASP A 157 2.83 8.27 -10.29
CA ASP A 157 1.98 9.26 -10.96
C ASP A 157 0.77 8.63 -11.65
N SER A 158 0.76 7.30 -11.81
CA SER A 158 -0.36 6.55 -12.38
C SER A 158 -1.16 5.79 -11.32
N THR A 159 -2.25 5.13 -11.73
CA THR A 159 -3.09 4.27 -10.88
C THR A 159 -3.13 2.81 -11.37
N ASN A 160 -2.31 2.44 -12.35
CA ASN A 160 -2.39 1.17 -13.06
C ASN A 160 -1.63 0.01 -12.39
N GLY A 161 -0.62 0.33 -11.57
CA GLY A 161 0.20 -0.61 -10.82
C GLY A 161 -0.28 -0.85 -9.39
N CYS A 162 0.62 -1.41 -8.59
CA CYS A 162 0.40 -1.67 -7.17
C CYS A 162 0.37 -0.34 -6.38
N PRO A 163 -0.64 -0.10 -5.53
CA PRO A 163 -0.62 1.04 -4.62
C PRO A 163 0.60 1.01 -3.70
N ASP A 164 1.25 2.16 -3.48
CA ASP A 164 2.43 2.30 -2.60
C ASP A 164 2.22 1.66 -1.22
N ILE A 165 1.07 1.94 -0.59
CA ILE A 165 0.75 1.41 0.73
C ILE A 165 0.60 -0.12 0.73
N THR A 166 0.09 -0.72 -0.34
CA THR A 166 -0.06 -2.17 -0.47
C THR A 166 1.32 -2.85 -0.52
N LEU A 167 2.26 -2.28 -1.28
CA LEU A 167 3.64 -2.76 -1.30
C LEU A 167 4.31 -2.63 0.08
N LYS A 168 4.21 -1.46 0.72
CA LYS A 168 4.84 -1.22 2.02
C LYS A 168 4.25 -2.11 3.12
N ASN A 169 2.96 -2.39 3.08
CA ASN A 169 2.33 -3.31 4.03
C ASN A 169 2.78 -4.77 3.85
N LEU A 170 3.28 -5.16 2.66
CA LEU A 170 3.88 -6.49 2.48
C LEU A 170 5.19 -6.63 3.25
N ALA A 171 5.97 -5.55 3.37
CA ALA A 171 7.22 -5.55 4.13
C ALA A 171 7.58 -4.14 4.61
N ARG A 172 7.49 -3.91 5.92
CA ARG A 172 7.92 -2.66 6.57
C ARG A 172 8.45 -2.97 7.97
N TRP A 173 9.60 -2.39 8.30
CA TRP A 173 10.10 -2.37 9.67
C TRP A 173 9.71 -1.05 10.35
N ASN A 174 9.62 -1.05 11.68
CA ASN A 174 9.17 0.13 12.43
C ASN A 174 10.03 1.36 12.08
N THR A 175 9.40 2.38 11.52
CA THR A 175 10.05 3.60 11.02
C THR A 175 10.69 4.45 12.12
N ALA A 176 10.32 4.20 13.38
CA ALA A 176 11.01 4.80 14.53
C ALA A 176 12.43 4.25 14.72
N ASN A 177 12.68 2.99 14.33
CA ASN A 177 13.95 2.32 14.57
C ASN A 177 14.79 2.16 13.29
N TYR A 178 14.13 2.07 12.13
CA TYR A 178 14.77 1.79 10.84
C TYR A 178 14.26 2.76 9.77
N TYR A 179 15.17 3.33 9.00
CA TYR A 179 14.81 4.00 7.75
C TYR A 179 14.64 2.94 6.64
N ASN A 180 13.43 2.84 6.10
CA ASN A 180 13.06 1.79 5.15
C ASN A 180 13.34 2.24 3.71
N ILE A 181 14.01 1.39 2.93
CA ILE A 181 14.30 1.60 1.50
C ILE A 181 13.71 0.42 0.71
N TRP A 182 12.67 0.67 -0.07
CA TRP A 182 12.08 -0.34 -0.96
C TRP A 182 12.70 -0.26 -2.36
N VAL A 183 13.29 -1.38 -2.77
CA VAL A 183 13.89 -1.58 -4.09
C VAL A 183 12.91 -2.38 -4.95
N VAL A 184 12.34 -1.74 -5.97
CA VAL A 184 11.21 -2.28 -6.74
C VAL A 184 11.57 -2.57 -8.20
N ASN A 185 10.81 -3.46 -8.84
CA ASN A 185 11.05 -3.83 -10.24
C ASN A 185 10.75 -2.69 -11.22
N LYS A 186 9.65 -1.96 -10.99
CA LYS A 186 9.13 -0.90 -11.86
C LYS A 186 8.42 0.18 -11.06
N ILE A 187 8.36 1.37 -11.64
CA ILE A 187 7.51 2.49 -11.21
C ILE A 187 6.75 2.96 -12.46
N ASP A 188 5.42 3.00 -12.38
CA ASP A 188 4.53 3.36 -13.50
C ASP A 188 4.87 2.66 -14.83
N SER A 189 5.04 1.34 -14.77
CA SER A 189 5.39 0.45 -15.90
C SER A 189 6.79 0.63 -16.49
N ARG A 190 7.66 1.45 -15.88
CA ARG A 190 9.06 1.63 -16.32
C ARG A 190 10.02 0.99 -15.33
N ASP A 191 11.02 0.28 -15.84
CA ASP A 191 12.05 -0.43 -15.04
C ASP A 191 13.38 0.34 -14.96
N GLY A 192 13.49 1.47 -15.65
CA GLY A 192 14.70 2.28 -15.66
C GLY A 192 15.75 1.88 -16.69
N MET A 193 15.41 1.04 -17.68
CA MET A 193 16.34 0.64 -18.74
C MET A 193 16.23 1.45 -20.03
N SER A 194 15.11 2.14 -20.28
CA SER A 194 14.92 2.92 -21.51
C SER A 194 13.94 4.09 -21.34
N GLY A 195 14.17 5.17 -22.10
CA GLY A 195 13.37 6.38 -22.06
C GLY A 195 13.51 7.17 -20.75
N GLN A 196 12.68 8.19 -20.57
CA GLN A 196 12.53 8.87 -19.27
C GLN A 196 11.62 8.05 -18.36
N PHE A 197 11.98 7.98 -17.08
CA PHE A 197 11.26 7.22 -16.07
C PHE A 197 11.43 7.86 -14.70
N ILE A 198 10.50 7.58 -13.80
CA ILE A 198 10.65 7.94 -12.39
C ILE A 198 11.60 6.93 -11.75
N ALA A 199 12.74 7.39 -11.23
CA ALA A 199 13.72 6.51 -10.59
C ALA A 199 13.38 6.15 -9.15
N GLY A 200 12.67 7.04 -8.46
CA GLY A 200 12.29 6.88 -7.08
C GLY A 200 11.45 8.02 -6.55
N TYR A 201 11.13 7.92 -5.28
CA TYR A 201 10.54 8.96 -4.45
C TYR A 201 10.80 8.64 -2.98
N ALA A 202 10.85 9.66 -2.14
CA ALA A 202 10.82 9.53 -0.70
C ALA A 202 9.72 10.39 -0.08
N PHE A 203 9.36 10.08 1.16
CA PHE A 203 8.51 10.95 1.95
C PHE A 203 9.36 11.77 2.94
N PRO A 204 9.09 13.08 3.08
CA PRO A 204 9.81 13.92 4.04
C PRO A 204 9.36 13.62 5.47
N PRO A 205 10.14 14.04 6.49
CA PRO A 205 9.73 13.95 7.88
C PRO A 205 8.35 14.60 8.09
N GLY A 206 7.42 13.86 8.70
CA GLY A 206 6.03 14.29 8.89
C GLY A 206 5.01 13.44 8.13
N ALA A 207 5.46 12.62 7.17
CA ALA A 207 4.62 11.55 6.65
C ALA A 207 4.25 10.55 7.73
N SER A 208 3.06 9.93 7.60
CA SER A 208 2.67 8.83 8.49
C SER A 208 3.71 7.72 8.46
N SER A 209 3.91 7.01 9.58
CA SER A 209 4.80 5.85 9.67
C SER A 209 4.46 4.74 8.66
N ASN A 210 3.24 4.74 8.12
CA ASN A 210 2.84 3.81 7.08
C ASN A 210 3.47 4.12 5.71
N LEU A 211 3.88 5.37 5.47
CA LEU A 211 4.43 5.86 4.21
C LEU A 211 5.91 6.24 4.30
N ASP A 212 6.42 6.64 5.47
CA ASP A 212 7.80 7.11 5.65
C ASP A 212 8.85 6.11 5.12
N GLY A 213 9.82 6.64 4.38
CA GLY A 213 10.88 5.89 3.70
C GLY A 213 11.03 6.23 2.22
N THR A 214 11.91 5.49 1.54
CA THR A 214 12.28 5.68 0.13
C THR A 214 11.84 4.51 -0.71
N VAL A 215 11.25 4.75 -1.89
CA VAL A 215 11.02 3.72 -2.92
C VAL A 215 11.88 4.07 -4.13
N MET A 216 12.61 3.09 -4.68
CA MET A 216 13.45 3.30 -5.86
C MET A 216 13.55 2.05 -6.74
N LEU A 217 13.84 2.25 -8.02
CA LEU A 217 14.04 1.17 -8.98
C LEU A 217 15.29 0.33 -8.68
N ALA A 218 15.17 -0.99 -8.81
CA ALA A 218 16.29 -1.93 -8.69
C ALA A 218 17.45 -1.66 -9.66
N THR A 219 17.14 -1.16 -10.86
CA THR A 219 18.16 -0.77 -11.85
C THR A 219 19.03 0.39 -11.37
N GLN A 220 18.53 1.22 -10.46
CA GLN A 220 19.22 2.38 -9.89
C GLN A 220 19.94 2.07 -8.57
N MET A 221 19.65 0.92 -7.94
CA MET A 221 20.33 0.48 -6.71
C MET A 221 21.72 -0.09 -7.06
N ARG A 222 22.71 0.78 -7.25
CA ARG A 222 24.13 0.46 -7.50
C ARG A 222 25.01 1.69 -7.22
N GLU A 223 26.32 1.49 -7.14
CA GLU A 223 27.29 2.58 -7.03
C GLU A 223 27.12 3.63 -8.15
N ASN A 224 27.50 4.88 -7.88
CA ASN A 224 27.54 5.98 -8.84
C ASN A 224 26.18 6.40 -9.43
N GLN A 225 25.05 5.97 -8.85
CA GLN A 225 23.73 6.50 -9.21
C GLN A 225 23.30 7.60 -8.23
N LYS A 226 22.85 8.73 -8.78
CA LYS A 226 22.31 9.86 -7.99
C LYS A 226 21.03 9.50 -7.22
N THR A 227 20.22 8.56 -7.71
CA THR A 227 18.87 8.29 -7.19
C THR A 227 18.87 8.13 -5.67
N LEU A 228 19.68 7.22 -5.11
CA LEU A 228 19.64 6.99 -3.67
C LEU A 228 20.06 8.23 -2.86
N PRO A 229 21.20 8.91 -3.12
CA PRO A 229 21.50 10.18 -2.46
C PRO A 229 20.42 11.26 -2.60
N HIS A 230 19.78 11.36 -3.77
CA HIS A 230 18.72 12.32 -4.04
C HIS A 230 17.46 12.04 -3.21
N GLU A 231 16.97 10.80 -3.23
CA GLU A 231 15.78 10.40 -2.45
C GLU A 231 16.02 10.52 -0.94
N ILE A 232 17.23 10.20 -0.47
CA ILE A 232 17.60 10.40 0.93
C ILE A 232 17.68 11.90 1.27
N GLY A 233 17.99 12.78 0.31
CA GLY A 233 17.89 14.22 0.50
C GLY A 233 16.45 14.64 0.86
N HIS A 234 15.48 14.15 0.10
CA HIS A 234 14.05 14.34 0.38
C HIS A 234 13.62 13.74 1.73
N ALA A 235 14.09 12.53 2.05
CA ALA A 235 13.86 11.89 3.34
C ALA A 235 14.33 12.72 4.55
N LEU A 236 15.33 13.55 4.32
CA LEU A 236 15.98 14.45 5.27
C LEU A 236 15.53 15.92 5.08
N ASN A 237 14.37 16.12 4.46
CA ASN A 237 13.68 17.41 4.29
C ASN A 237 14.34 18.41 3.34
N LEU A 238 15.10 17.95 2.34
CA LEU A 238 15.52 18.78 1.22
C LEU A 238 14.47 18.76 0.12
N TYR A 239 14.14 19.93 -0.42
CA TYR A 239 13.34 20.05 -1.64
C TYR A 239 14.26 20.03 -2.87
N HIS A 240 13.67 19.84 -4.05
CA HIS A 240 14.40 20.10 -5.29
C HIS A 240 14.87 21.55 -5.33
N THR A 241 16.06 21.80 -5.89
CA THR A 241 16.59 23.18 -6.03
C THR A 241 15.70 24.11 -6.85
N PHE A 242 14.85 23.55 -7.72
CA PHE A 242 13.87 24.28 -8.52
C PHE A 242 12.50 24.39 -7.86
N HIS A 243 12.28 23.87 -6.65
CA HIS A 243 10.95 23.83 -6.03
C HIS A 243 10.35 25.24 -5.83
N PRO A 244 9.02 25.44 -6.03
CA PRO A 244 8.01 24.54 -6.62
C PRO A 244 7.82 24.75 -8.15
N SER A 245 8.87 25.06 -8.91
CA SER A 245 8.78 25.18 -10.37
C SER A 245 8.40 23.85 -11.02
N LEU A 246 7.44 23.90 -11.94
CA LEU A 246 6.96 22.71 -12.67
C LEU A 246 7.50 22.60 -14.09
N ASN A 247 8.11 23.65 -14.65
CA ASN A 247 8.62 23.66 -16.01
C ASN A 247 9.65 24.77 -16.27
N THR A 248 10.27 24.74 -17.45
CA THR A 248 11.35 25.65 -17.86
C THR A 248 10.96 27.12 -17.91
N GLY A 249 9.66 27.42 -18.04
CA GLY A 249 9.13 28.80 -18.12
C GLY A 249 8.64 29.37 -16.79
N GLN A 250 8.72 28.61 -15.70
CA GLN A 250 8.19 29.00 -14.40
C GLN A 250 9.32 29.24 -13.39
N CYS A 251 9.46 30.46 -12.91
CA CYS A 251 10.29 30.76 -11.74
C CYS A 251 9.41 30.77 -10.48
N ALA A 252 9.84 30.05 -9.45
CA ALA A 252 9.23 30.12 -8.14
C ALA A 252 9.40 31.51 -7.50
N VAL A 253 8.43 31.95 -6.70
CA VAL A 253 8.62 33.11 -5.84
C VAL A 253 9.68 32.77 -4.79
N ASN A 254 10.74 33.58 -4.71
CA ASN A 254 11.81 33.38 -3.73
C ASN A 254 12.34 34.72 -3.17
N THR A 255 11.43 35.56 -2.69
CA THR A 255 11.78 36.84 -2.05
C THR A 255 12.36 36.66 -0.64
N ASN A 256 12.02 35.56 0.03
CA ASN A 256 12.61 35.13 1.29
C ASN A 256 12.98 33.64 1.22
N CYS A 257 14.24 33.36 0.91
CA CYS A 257 14.79 32.01 0.81
C CYS A 257 14.73 31.17 2.10
N ALA A 258 14.41 31.77 3.25
CA ALA A 258 14.21 30.99 4.48
C ALA A 258 12.82 30.32 4.54
N THR A 259 11.84 30.85 3.79
CA THR A 259 10.43 30.41 3.86
C THR A 259 9.80 30.15 2.49
N GLN A 260 10.53 30.39 1.41
CA GLN A 260 10.09 30.24 0.01
C GLN A 260 11.14 29.49 -0.80
N GLY A 261 10.78 29.05 -2.02
CA GLY A 261 11.63 28.21 -2.85
C GLY A 261 11.90 26.85 -2.22
N ASP A 262 13.12 26.34 -2.37
CA ASP A 262 13.59 25.13 -1.69
C ASP A 262 13.92 25.34 -0.19
N MET A 263 13.67 26.55 0.32
CA MET A 263 13.92 27.00 1.69
C MET A 263 15.39 26.92 2.11
N VAL A 264 16.30 27.10 1.14
CA VAL A 264 17.74 27.18 1.35
C VAL A 264 18.30 28.45 0.68
N CYS A 265 19.07 29.24 1.42
CA CYS A 265 19.48 30.58 0.97
C CYS A 265 20.77 30.63 0.15
N ASP A 266 21.54 29.54 0.11
CA ASP A 266 22.73 29.42 -0.74
C ASP A 266 22.45 28.64 -2.03
N THR A 267 21.19 28.35 -2.31
CA THR A 267 20.69 27.80 -3.57
C THR A 267 19.84 28.87 -4.26
N ASP A 268 20.34 29.37 -5.39
CA ASP A 268 19.60 30.38 -6.17
C ASP A 268 18.26 29.81 -6.68
N PRO A 269 17.19 30.61 -6.78
CA PRO A 269 15.97 30.15 -7.43
C PRO A 269 16.26 29.79 -8.89
N VAL A 270 15.81 28.61 -9.33
CA VAL A 270 15.94 28.11 -10.70
C VAL A 270 14.62 27.51 -11.19
N SER A 271 14.39 27.52 -12.50
CA SER A 271 13.25 26.81 -13.10
C SER A 271 13.55 25.32 -13.23
N ASN A 272 12.50 24.49 -13.23
CA ASN A 272 12.58 23.07 -13.53
C ASN A 272 12.95 22.86 -15.02
N ASN A 273 13.70 21.81 -15.35
CA ASN A 273 14.10 21.51 -16.72
C ASN A 273 13.05 20.73 -17.53
N TYR A 274 11.80 20.65 -17.06
CA TYR A 274 10.69 20.06 -17.81
C TYR A 274 10.20 20.97 -18.94
N ASN A 275 10.24 20.48 -20.18
CA ASN A 275 9.71 21.19 -21.34
C ASN A 275 8.29 20.69 -21.62
N THR A 276 7.29 21.57 -21.44
CA THR A 276 5.88 21.25 -21.66
C THR A 276 5.52 21.02 -23.12
N GLY A 277 6.32 21.53 -24.07
CA GLY A 277 6.13 21.34 -25.50
C GLY A 277 6.57 19.97 -26.00
N THR A 278 7.65 19.41 -25.43
CA THR A 278 8.13 18.06 -25.77
C THR A 278 7.62 16.99 -24.80
N GLY A 279 7.19 17.37 -23.61
CA GLY A 279 6.81 16.45 -22.54
C GLY A 279 8.00 15.75 -21.87
N GLU A 280 9.20 16.32 -22.00
CA GLU A 280 10.46 15.70 -21.55
C GLU A 280 11.29 16.62 -20.66
N PHE A 281 12.06 16.03 -19.75
CA PHE A 281 13.08 16.71 -18.96
C PHE A 281 14.40 16.86 -19.71
N SER A 282 15.05 18.02 -19.61
CA SER A 282 16.46 18.17 -19.96
C SER A 282 17.35 17.91 -18.75
N PHE A 283 18.30 16.99 -18.87
CA PHE A 283 19.29 16.71 -17.81
C PHE A 283 20.61 17.46 -18.02
N ALA A 284 20.69 18.29 -19.06
CA ALA A 284 21.87 19.11 -19.30
C ALA A 284 22.01 20.17 -18.21
N CYS A 285 23.25 20.36 -17.76
CA CYS A 285 23.58 21.43 -16.82
C CYS A 285 23.59 22.78 -17.54
N ARG A 286 22.81 23.72 -17.03
CA ARG A 286 22.67 25.04 -17.63
C ARG A 286 23.86 25.91 -17.25
N THR A 287 24.23 26.81 -18.16
CA THR A 287 25.29 27.81 -17.98
C THR A 287 24.77 29.16 -18.48
N GLY A 288 25.49 30.25 -18.18
CA GLY A 288 25.05 31.59 -18.55
C GLY A 288 23.98 32.14 -17.61
N ALA A 289 23.17 33.09 -18.07
CA ALA A 289 22.23 33.82 -17.22
C ALA A 289 21.04 32.97 -16.74
N ASN A 290 20.79 32.97 -15.43
CA ASN A 290 19.62 32.40 -14.79
C ASN A 290 18.51 33.46 -14.67
N GLY A 291 17.47 33.32 -15.50
CA GLY A 291 16.32 34.23 -15.51
C GLY A 291 15.53 34.28 -14.19
N CYS A 292 15.63 33.25 -13.35
CA CYS A 292 14.95 33.21 -12.06
C CYS A 292 15.71 33.93 -10.93
N ALA A 293 17.00 34.24 -11.14
CA ALA A 293 17.87 34.90 -10.16
C ALA A 293 18.38 36.25 -10.70
N GLY A 294 17.49 37.07 -11.28
CA GLY A 294 17.83 38.41 -11.77
C GLY A 294 18.90 38.42 -12.87
N ASN A 295 18.98 37.34 -13.66
CA ASN A 295 20.02 37.12 -14.68
C ASN A 295 21.45 36.97 -14.16
N ALA A 296 21.64 36.69 -12.86
CA ALA A 296 22.92 36.18 -12.36
C ALA A 296 23.28 34.86 -13.05
N PRO A 297 24.57 34.49 -13.18
CA PRO A 297 24.95 33.23 -13.79
C PRO A 297 24.40 32.02 -13.03
N TYR A 298 24.03 30.95 -13.73
CA TYR A 298 23.78 29.64 -13.12
C TYR A 298 25.00 29.19 -12.30
N THR A 299 24.75 28.65 -11.11
CA THR A 299 25.78 28.25 -10.16
C THR A 299 25.80 26.73 -9.97
N ILE A 300 26.94 26.19 -9.52
CA ILE A 300 27.05 24.76 -9.18
C ILE A 300 26.15 24.40 -7.98
N ASN A 301 25.81 25.36 -7.13
CA ASN A 301 24.90 25.18 -5.99
C ASN A 301 23.51 24.72 -6.42
N THR A 302 23.11 24.96 -7.67
CA THR A 302 21.85 24.52 -8.26
C THR A 302 22.08 23.44 -9.33
N GLU A 303 22.88 23.74 -10.35
CA GLU A 303 23.03 22.86 -11.52
C GLU A 303 23.91 21.63 -11.27
N SER A 304 24.78 21.64 -10.26
CA SER A 304 25.58 20.50 -9.82
C SER A 304 25.12 19.95 -8.47
N ASN A 305 23.92 20.33 -8.02
CA ASN A 305 23.38 19.88 -6.75
C ASN A 305 22.81 18.45 -6.87
N PHE A 306 23.01 17.61 -5.84
CA PHE A 306 22.35 16.30 -5.78
C PHE A 306 20.82 16.41 -5.79
N MET A 307 20.23 17.53 -5.36
CA MET A 307 18.78 17.81 -5.38
C MET A 307 18.29 18.44 -6.70
N SER A 308 19.10 18.45 -7.76
CA SER A 308 18.68 18.81 -9.11
C SER A 308 18.52 17.56 -9.99
N TYR A 309 17.78 17.69 -11.10
CA TYR A 309 17.66 16.61 -12.09
C TYR A 309 18.83 16.54 -13.07
N THR A 310 19.66 17.57 -13.14
CA THR A 310 20.84 17.65 -14.00
C THR A 310 21.89 16.54 -13.79
N SER A 311 22.74 16.32 -14.79
CA SER A 311 23.69 15.21 -14.83
C SER A 311 25.05 15.44 -14.22
N CYS A 312 25.39 16.67 -13.85
CA CYS A 312 26.72 17.06 -13.35
C CYS A 312 26.74 17.24 -11.83
N TYR A 313 25.97 16.43 -11.10
CA TYR A 313 25.88 16.51 -9.64
C TYR A 313 27.23 16.23 -8.97
N THR A 314 27.65 17.10 -8.07
CA THR A 314 28.93 17.02 -7.36
C THR A 314 28.86 17.51 -5.90
N LEU A 315 27.74 18.07 -5.43
CA LEU A 315 27.69 18.67 -4.09
C LEU A 315 26.29 18.76 -3.46
N PHE A 316 26.30 18.91 -2.13
CA PHE A 316 25.27 19.58 -1.33
C PHE A 316 25.85 20.90 -0.78
N THR A 317 25.00 21.85 -0.40
CA THR A 317 25.42 23.17 0.14
C THR A 317 25.48 23.21 1.67
N GLY A 318 26.12 24.23 2.23
CA GLY A 318 26.14 24.44 3.69
C GLY A 318 24.74 24.68 4.29
N GLY A 319 23.87 25.36 3.56
CA GLY A 319 22.47 25.60 3.90
C GLY A 319 21.65 24.32 3.90
N GLN A 320 21.84 23.45 2.90
CA GLN A 320 21.24 22.11 2.88
C GLN A 320 21.69 21.28 4.08
N LYS A 321 22.98 21.33 4.46
CA LYS A 321 23.47 20.67 5.69
C LYS A 321 22.72 21.16 6.93
N LEU A 322 22.60 22.48 7.13
CA LEU A 322 21.90 23.03 8.29
C LEU A 322 20.44 22.56 8.36
N ARG A 323 19.76 22.50 7.21
CA ARG A 323 18.38 22.05 7.08
C ARG A 323 18.23 20.56 7.40
N VAL A 324 19.10 19.70 6.83
CA VAL A 324 19.13 18.26 7.14
C VAL A 324 19.36 18.02 8.63
N LYS A 325 20.31 18.71 9.24
CA LYS A 325 20.57 18.58 10.68
C LYS A 325 19.41 19.09 11.52
N ALA A 326 18.61 20.06 11.04
CA ALA A 326 17.41 20.50 11.74
C ALA A 326 16.28 19.46 11.62
N ALA A 327 16.14 18.85 10.44
CA ALA A 327 15.18 17.79 10.21
C ALA A 327 15.42 16.57 11.09
N MET A 328 16.69 16.23 11.38
CA MET A 328 17.03 15.12 12.28
C MET A 328 16.73 15.41 13.76
N ASP A 329 16.59 16.67 14.15
CA ASP A 329 16.21 17.07 15.51
C ASP A 329 14.67 17.13 15.68
N LEU A 330 13.90 16.86 14.62
CA LEU A 330 12.44 16.80 14.72
C LEU A 330 12.01 15.61 15.61
N PRO A 331 10.93 15.76 16.41
CA PRO A 331 10.40 14.66 17.23
C PRO A 331 10.12 13.39 16.44
N VAL A 332 9.63 13.51 15.20
CA VAL A 332 9.35 12.37 14.31
C VAL A 332 10.60 11.59 13.86
N ARG A 333 11.81 12.15 14.02
CA ARG A 333 13.09 11.49 13.69
C ARG A 333 13.89 11.05 14.93
N SER A 334 13.44 11.43 16.13
CA SER A 334 14.13 11.15 17.41
C SER A 334 14.52 9.68 17.60
N GLY A 335 13.63 8.74 17.29
CA GLY A 335 13.92 7.31 17.43
C GLY A 335 15.04 6.80 16.53
N LEU A 336 15.20 7.38 15.32
CA LEU A 336 16.23 6.94 14.38
C LEU A 336 17.64 7.32 14.84
N VAL A 337 17.74 8.34 15.69
CA VAL A 337 19.01 8.92 16.16
C VAL A 337 19.23 8.73 17.65
N ASP A 338 18.32 8.04 18.33
CA ASP A 338 18.40 7.74 19.75
C ASP A 338 19.62 6.82 20.01
N PRO A 339 20.54 7.17 20.92
CA PRO A 339 21.64 6.28 21.32
C PRO A 339 21.18 4.91 21.84
N GLY A 340 19.94 4.80 22.34
CA GLY A 340 19.29 3.57 22.76
C GLY A 340 18.66 2.76 21.63
N ASN A 341 18.66 3.24 20.38
CA ASN A 341 18.17 2.48 19.24
C ASN A 341 19.11 1.29 18.94
N LEU A 342 18.60 0.08 19.12
CA LEU A 342 19.36 -1.17 19.00
C LEU A 342 19.43 -1.73 17.57
N ALA A 343 18.88 -1.05 16.56
CA ALA A 343 18.82 -1.53 15.17
C ALA A 343 20.20 -1.93 14.59
N LEU A 344 21.27 -1.29 15.04
CA LEU A 344 22.66 -1.54 14.60
C LEU A 344 23.44 -2.47 15.52
N VAL A 345 22.81 -3.01 16.56
CA VAL A 345 23.43 -3.94 17.50
C VAL A 345 22.87 -5.32 17.20
N PRO A 346 23.66 -6.40 17.03
CA PRO A 346 23.09 -7.74 16.86
C PRO A 346 22.31 -8.15 18.11
N CYS A 347 21.27 -8.97 17.95
CA CYS A 347 20.65 -9.58 19.12
C CYS A 347 21.60 -10.61 19.73
N GLY A 348 21.51 -10.88 21.04
CA GLY A 348 22.24 -11.98 21.65
C GLY A 348 21.84 -13.34 21.06
N THR A 349 22.31 -14.43 21.64
CA THR A 349 21.88 -15.80 21.30
C THR A 349 20.44 -16.04 21.82
N THR A 350 19.48 -15.25 21.33
CA THR A 350 18.07 -15.30 21.72
C THR A 350 17.22 -15.75 20.55
N ILE A 351 16.30 -16.67 20.80
CA ILE A 351 15.39 -17.23 19.80
C ILE A 351 14.00 -16.60 19.95
N ASN A 352 13.36 -16.22 18.85
CA ASN A 352 12.00 -15.70 18.83
C ASN A 352 11.22 -16.26 17.62
N PHE A 353 9.90 -16.14 17.63
CA PHE A 353 9.14 -16.24 16.39
C PHE A 353 9.48 -15.05 15.47
N SER A 354 9.53 -15.29 14.17
CA SER A 354 9.77 -14.24 13.17
C SER A 354 8.65 -13.20 13.12
N GLN A 355 7.44 -13.57 13.52
CA GLN A 355 6.24 -12.74 13.56
C GLN A 355 5.35 -13.12 14.75
N PRO A 356 4.58 -12.16 15.32
CA PRO A 356 3.76 -12.40 16.50
C PRO A 356 2.38 -12.98 16.19
N THR A 357 1.87 -12.81 14.96
CA THR A 357 0.49 -13.18 14.62
C THR A 357 0.35 -13.73 13.21
N GLY A 358 -0.73 -14.47 12.97
CA GLY A 358 -1.23 -14.86 11.65
C GLY A 358 -2.76 -14.92 11.68
N ILE A 359 -3.41 -14.56 10.58
CA ILE A 359 -4.87 -14.63 10.45
C ILE A 359 -5.17 -15.42 9.19
N HIS A 360 -5.93 -16.49 9.36
CA HIS A 360 -6.32 -17.38 8.27
C HIS A 360 -7.80 -17.69 8.37
N THR A 361 -8.41 -17.97 7.23
CA THR A 361 -9.74 -18.53 7.14
C THR A 361 -9.58 -19.97 6.70
N GLU A 362 -10.41 -20.87 7.21
CA GLU A 362 -10.45 -22.23 6.73
C GLU A 362 -10.65 -22.24 5.22
N SER A 363 -9.82 -23.01 4.54
CA SER A 363 -9.75 -22.98 3.08
C SER A 363 -9.14 -24.25 2.53
N THR A 364 -9.52 -24.54 1.30
CA THR A 364 -9.33 -25.81 0.63
C THR A 364 -8.16 -25.73 -0.36
N SER A 365 -6.95 -26.08 0.06
CA SER A 365 -5.79 -26.19 -0.84
C SER A 365 -5.36 -27.64 -1.10
N GLY A 366 -5.67 -28.55 -0.17
CA GLY A 366 -5.37 -29.98 -0.26
C GLY A 366 -6.44 -30.83 0.41
N ILE A 367 -6.33 -32.15 0.24
CA ILE A 367 -7.21 -33.15 0.87
C ILE A 367 -6.35 -34.27 1.48
N THR A 368 -6.64 -34.62 2.73
CA THR A 368 -5.99 -35.72 3.43
C THR A 368 -6.52 -37.07 2.94
N ALA A 369 -5.83 -38.17 3.30
CA ALA A 369 -6.31 -39.53 3.04
C ALA A 369 -7.65 -39.85 3.74
N ALA A 370 -8.00 -39.09 4.79
CA ALA A 370 -9.28 -39.19 5.49
C ALA A 370 -10.35 -38.23 4.92
N CYS A 371 -10.15 -37.71 3.71
CA CYS A 371 -11.02 -36.75 3.03
C CYS A 371 -11.22 -35.40 3.74
N ARG A 372 -10.43 -35.08 4.76
CA ARG A 372 -10.42 -33.72 5.35
C ARG A 372 -9.64 -32.76 4.48
N THR A 373 -10.20 -31.61 4.20
CA THR A 373 -9.55 -30.56 3.44
C THR A 373 -8.68 -29.69 4.34
N TYR A 374 -7.64 -29.09 3.78
CA TYR A 374 -6.70 -28.29 4.57
C TYR A 374 -5.92 -27.26 3.75
N THR A 375 -5.28 -26.34 4.45
CA THR A 375 -4.22 -25.46 3.92
C THR A 375 -3.00 -25.46 4.88
N ASP A 376 -1.80 -25.56 4.30
CA ASP A 376 -0.53 -25.57 5.04
C ASP A 376 0.09 -24.17 5.07
N TYR A 377 0.45 -23.69 6.27
CA TYR A 377 1.08 -22.40 6.49
C TYR A 377 2.46 -22.58 7.14
N THR A 378 3.49 -21.99 6.53
CA THR A 378 4.86 -22.07 7.05
C THR A 378 5.19 -20.86 7.90
N TYR A 379 5.74 -21.10 9.08
CA TYR A 379 6.23 -20.09 10.02
C TYR A 379 7.71 -20.29 10.30
N GLN A 380 8.39 -19.22 10.70
CA GLN A 380 9.82 -19.24 10.99
C GLN A 380 10.09 -18.81 12.43
N MET A 381 11.07 -19.45 13.04
CA MET A 381 11.75 -18.98 14.24
C MET A 381 13.16 -18.49 13.87
N VAL A 382 13.59 -17.42 14.51
CA VAL A 382 14.85 -16.73 14.23
C VAL A 382 15.71 -16.67 15.47
N ILE A 383 17.03 -16.61 15.28
CA ILE A 383 18.02 -16.42 16.35
C ILE A 383 18.86 -15.16 16.10
N GLY A 384 19.12 -14.39 17.15
CA GLY A 384 19.81 -13.11 17.07
C GLY A 384 21.30 -13.20 16.70
N ASN A 385 22.03 -14.10 17.36
CA ASN A 385 23.42 -14.43 17.10
C ASN A 385 23.59 -15.95 17.06
N ALA A 386 24.61 -16.42 16.34
CA ALA A 386 24.93 -17.83 16.26
C ALA A 386 25.25 -18.40 17.66
N PRO A 387 24.62 -19.51 18.08
CA PRO A 387 24.89 -20.09 19.39
C PRO A 387 26.19 -20.91 19.32
N SER A 388 26.93 -20.96 20.42
CA SER A 388 28.17 -21.74 20.49
C SER A 388 27.91 -23.26 20.50
N ASN A 389 26.74 -23.66 21.01
CA ASN A 389 26.25 -25.04 21.01
C ASN A 389 24.93 -25.14 20.25
N ALA A 390 24.60 -26.32 19.73
CA ALA A 390 23.30 -26.53 19.10
C ALA A 390 22.18 -26.35 20.14
N ALA A 391 21.10 -25.69 19.74
CA ALA A 391 19.95 -25.44 20.60
C ALA A 391 18.72 -26.15 20.06
N THR A 392 17.99 -26.83 20.94
CA THR A 392 16.68 -27.41 20.63
C THR A 392 15.59 -26.53 21.19
N VAL A 393 14.65 -26.16 20.33
CA VAL A 393 13.44 -25.41 20.66
C VAL A 393 12.27 -26.36 20.62
N THR A 394 11.55 -26.50 21.72
CA THR A 394 10.36 -27.36 21.78
C THR A 394 9.11 -26.49 21.76
N LEU A 395 8.27 -26.66 20.73
CA LEU A 395 7.00 -25.94 20.59
C LEU A 395 5.95 -26.50 21.55
N SER A 396 5.17 -25.61 22.16
CA SER A 396 3.98 -25.94 22.95
C SER A 396 2.78 -25.16 22.45
N PHE A 397 1.59 -25.74 22.59
CA PHE A 397 0.36 -25.23 21.97
C PHE A 397 -0.76 -25.09 22.99
N SER A 398 -1.49 -23.99 22.91
CA SER A 398 -2.73 -23.72 23.63
C SER A 398 -3.66 -22.88 22.74
N GLY A 399 -4.75 -22.35 23.28
CA GLY A 399 -5.74 -21.58 22.52
C GLY A 399 -7.13 -22.19 22.65
N THR A 400 -8.03 -21.80 21.76
CA THR A 400 -9.38 -22.37 21.68
C THR A 400 -9.45 -23.50 20.67
N ALA A 401 -8.64 -23.45 19.61
CA ALA A 401 -8.55 -24.50 18.61
C ALA A 401 -7.91 -25.77 19.19
N VAL A 402 -8.37 -26.92 18.73
CA VAL A 402 -8.05 -28.28 19.17
C VAL A 402 -7.12 -28.95 18.17
N LYS A 403 -5.91 -29.29 18.64
CA LYS A 403 -4.93 -30.04 17.83
C LYS A 403 -5.48 -31.42 17.43
N GLY A 404 -5.33 -31.77 16.16
CA GLY A 404 -5.84 -32.98 15.53
C GLY A 404 -7.26 -32.84 14.95
N LEU A 405 -8.04 -31.85 15.41
CA LEU A 405 -9.34 -31.50 14.85
C LEU A 405 -9.20 -30.32 13.88
N ASP A 406 -8.86 -29.14 14.41
CA ASP A 406 -8.84 -27.87 13.66
C ASP A 406 -7.46 -27.62 13.03
N TYR A 407 -6.41 -28.15 13.66
CA TYR A 407 -5.05 -28.01 13.14
C TYR A 407 -4.10 -29.14 13.51
N ASP A 408 -3.04 -29.30 12.72
CA ASP A 408 -1.87 -30.10 13.07
C ASP A 408 -0.59 -29.29 12.85
N VAL A 409 0.51 -29.73 13.48
CA VAL A 409 1.81 -29.05 13.38
C VAL A 409 2.91 -30.06 13.14
N THR A 410 3.88 -29.70 12.29
CA THR A 410 5.11 -30.46 12.10
C THR A 410 6.31 -29.52 11.97
N THR A 411 7.42 -29.89 12.63
CA THR A 411 8.73 -29.23 12.47
C THR A 411 9.64 -29.96 11.49
N ASN A 412 9.31 -31.20 11.11
CA ASN A 412 10.11 -32.06 10.22
C ASN A 412 9.48 -32.24 8.82
N GLY A 413 8.34 -31.61 8.56
CA GLY A 413 7.61 -31.70 7.29
C GLY A 413 6.78 -32.98 7.12
N ASN A 414 6.71 -33.85 8.13
CA ASN A 414 5.94 -35.08 8.11
C ASN A 414 4.78 -35.01 9.12
N PHE A 415 3.55 -35.04 8.64
CA PHE A 415 2.34 -35.03 9.47
C PHE A 415 1.92 -36.43 9.97
N SER A 416 2.49 -37.50 9.43
CA SER A 416 2.24 -38.87 9.90
C SER A 416 3.08 -39.23 11.13
N THR A 417 4.26 -38.63 11.25
CA THR A 417 5.14 -38.72 12.43
C THR A 417 5.61 -37.31 12.82
N PRO A 418 4.69 -36.48 13.33
CA PRO A 418 4.97 -35.09 13.61
C PRO A 418 5.96 -34.95 14.76
N ASP A 419 6.77 -33.91 14.66
CA ASP A 419 7.70 -33.46 15.70
C ASP A 419 7.33 -32.02 16.09
N ASN A 420 7.68 -31.64 17.32
CA ASN A 420 7.52 -30.29 17.85
C ASN A 420 8.88 -29.63 18.14
N ASP A 421 9.99 -30.33 17.90
CA ASP A 421 11.33 -29.80 18.12
C ASP A 421 11.90 -29.15 16.85
N LEU A 422 12.49 -27.97 17.01
CA LEU A 422 13.29 -27.28 16.00
C LEU A 422 14.74 -27.22 16.48
N HIS A 423 15.67 -27.55 15.58
CA HIS A 423 17.10 -27.60 15.90
C HIS A 423 17.82 -26.42 15.25
N PHE A 424 18.39 -25.55 16.08
CA PHE A 424 19.30 -24.49 15.67
C PHE A 424 20.74 -25.01 15.76
N PRO A 425 21.46 -25.16 14.64
CA PRO A 425 22.84 -25.64 14.65
C PRO A 425 23.79 -24.64 15.34
N ALA A 426 24.84 -25.16 15.97
CA ALA A 426 25.94 -24.34 16.47
C ALA A 426 26.57 -23.51 15.32
N ASN A 427 27.03 -22.30 15.63
CA ASN A 427 27.70 -21.39 14.70
C ASN A 427 26.85 -20.98 13.47
N SER A 428 25.52 -21.07 13.57
CA SER A 428 24.59 -20.68 12.51
C SER A 428 23.50 -19.75 13.02
N THR A 429 23.11 -18.78 12.19
CA THR A 429 21.95 -17.90 12.39
C THR A 429 20.77 -18.26 11.49
N SER A 430 20.82 -19.41 10.82
CA SER A 430 19.77 -19.83 9.89
C SER A 430 18.44 -19.98 10.63
N ALA A 431 17.41 -19.30 10.10
CA ALA A 431 16.04 -19.45 10.59
C ALA A 431 15.57 -20.91 10.46
N GLN A 432 14.75 -21.35 11.42
CA GLN A 432 14.18 -22.69 11.43
C GLN A 432 12.67 -22.62 11.18
N SER A 433 12.17 -23.48 10.30
CA SER A 433 10.79 -23.46 9.82
C SER A 433 9.93 -24.54 10.45
N PHE A 434 8.65 -24.26 10.66
CA PHE A 434 7.64 -25.27 10.98
C PHE A 434 6.35 -25.00 10.19
N VAL A 435 5.54 -26.03 10.01
CA VAL A 435 4.30 -25.96 9.23
C VAL A 435 3.12 -26.19 10.16
N VAL A 436 2.14 -25.29 10.11
CA VAL A 436 0.82 -25.45 10.72
C VAL A 436 -0.16 -25.78 9.60
N ARG A 437 -0.78 -26.96 9.68
CA ARG A 437 -1.89 -27.36 8.83
C ARG A 437 -3.17 -26.93 9.50
N ILE A 438 -3.98 -26.12 8.82
CA ILE A 438 -5.31 -25.74 9.27
C ILE A 438 -6.32 -26.56 8.45
N TYR A 439 -7.20 -27.28 9.14
CA TYR A 439 -8.26 -28.05 8.52
C TYR A 439 -9.46 -27.16 8.19
N ASP A 440 -10.24 -27.59 7.21
CA ASP A 440 -11.59 -27.13 6.94
C ASP A 440 -12.47 -28.29 7.41
N ASP A 441 -13.09 -28.12 8.57
CA ASP A 441 -13.66 -29.22 9.35
C ASP A 441 -15.16 -29.45 9.09
N GLY A 442 -15.81 -28.56 8.34
CA GLY A 442 -17.22 -28.63 7.98
C GLY A 442 -18.16 -28.15 9.08
N ASN A 443 -17.63 -27.66 10.20
CA ASN A 443 -18.40 -27.22 11.35
C ASN A 443 -18.58 -25.70 11.33
N VAL A 444 -19.71 -25.26 11.87
CA VAL A 444 -20.01 -23.83 11.96
C VAL A 444 -19.64 -23.34 13.34
N GLU A 445 -18.56 -22.58 13.44
CA GLU A 445 -17.87 -22.31 14.69
C GLU A 445 -17.48 -20.82 14.81
N PRO A 446 -17.38 -20.27 16.05
CA PRO A 446 -16.83 -18.94 16.22
C PRO A 446 -15.34 -18.94 15.85
N SER A 447 -14.78 -17.76 15.53
CA SER A 447 -13.34 -17.66 15.27
C SER A 447 -12.50 -18.20 16.43
N GLU A 448 -11.56 -19.07 16.09
CA GLU A 448 -10.72 -19.76 17.06
C GLU A 448 -9.29 -19.22 17.08
N SER A 449 -8.50 -19.70 18.04
CA SER A 449 -7.11 -19.31 18.20
C SER A 449 -6.19 -20.51 18.45
N ILE A 450 -5.02 -20.47 17.82
CA ILE A 450 -3.86 -21.31 18.15
C ILE A 450 -2.80 -20.40 18.75
N ILE A 451 -2.40 -20.67 19.98
CA ILE A 451 -1.31 -19.97 20.67
C ILE A 451 -0.10 -20.91 20.72
N VAL A 452 0.95 -20.54 19.98
CA VAL A 452 2.21 -21.28 19.95
C VAL A 452 3.22 -20.58 20.86
N ASN A 453 3.71 -21.32 21.85
CA ASN A 453 4.81 -20.94 22.72
C ASN A 453 5.99 -21.89 22.50
N PHE A 454 7.12 -21.61 23.14
CA PHE A 454 8.27 -22.50 23.06
C PHE A 454 9.13 -22.46 24.33
N SER A 455 9.90 -23.51 24.52
CA SER A 455 11.05 -23.54 25.44
C SER A 455 12.33 -23.78 24.66
N VAL A 456 13.47 -23.45 25.26
CA VAL A 456 14.81 -23.62 24.65
C VAL A 456 15.69 -24.42 25.61
N ASN A 457 16.57 -25.25 25.05
CA ASN A 457 17.63 -26.02 25.75
C ASN A 457 17.18 -27.21 26.58
N SER A 458 16.38 -28.11 26.00
CA SER A 458 16.25 -29.49 26.50
C SER A 458 17.58 -30.29 26.45
N GLY A 459 18.70 -29.69 25.99
CA GLY A 459 20.05 -30.28 25.87
C GLY A 459 21.25 -29.37 26.22
N GLY A 460 21.05 -28.23 26.89
CA GLY A 460 22.12 -27.28 27.27
C GLY A 460 22.54 -26.28 26.18
N GLY A 461 23.38 -25.28 26.51
CA GLY A 461 23.88 -24.27 25.56
C GLY A 461 23.73 -22.82 26.03
N ASP A 462 24.08 -21.87 25.17
CA ASP A 462 24.02 -20.41 25.39
C ASP A 462 22.83 -19.73 24.69
N ALA A 463 22.06 -20.45 23.88
CA ALA A 463 20.82 -19.95 23.32
C ALA A 463 19.76 -19.74 24.41
N THR A 464 18.89 -18.74 24.31
CA THR A 464 17.83 -18.48 25.29
C THR A 464 16.52 -18.11 24.62
N ALA A 465 15.39 -18.30 25.30
CA ALA A 465 14.11 -17.80 24.82
C ALA A 465 14.12 -16.26 24.84
N GLY A 466 13.84 -15.65 23.69
CA GLY A 466 13.75 -14.20 23.55
C GLY A 466 12.42 -13.66 24.08
N THR A 467 12.40 -12.37 24.39
CA THR A 467 11.22 -11.65 24.91
C THR A 467 10.60 -10.70 23.89
N THR A 468 11.21 -10.54 22.71
CA THR A 468 10.75 -9.62 21.67
C THR A 468 9.55 -10.16 20.92
N THR A 469 9.54 -11.46 20.60
CA THR A 469 8.41 -12.14 19.96
C THR A 469 8.34 -13.58 20.50
N PRO A 470 7.97 -13.74 21.78
CA PRO A 470 8.02 -15.02 22.49
C PRO A 470 6.85 -15.96 22.14
N THR A 471 5.79 -15.43 21.53
CA THR A 471 4.54 -16.14 21.25
C THR A 471 4.07 -15.82 19.84
N LEU A 472 3.54 -16.84 19.15
CA LEU A 472 2.82 -16.70 17.89
C LEU A 472 1.34 -17.01 18.13
N THR A 473 0.46 -16.06 17.83
CA THR A 473 -0.98 -16.25 17.92
C THR A 473 -1.60 -16.31 16.52
N LEU A 474 -2.22 -17.44 16.19
CA LEU A 474 -2.97 -17.61 14.96
C LEU A 474 -4.46 -17.47 15.24
N THR A 475 -5.17 -16.68 14.43
CA THR A 475 -6.63 -16.59 14.46
C THR A 475 -7.20 -17.31 13.26
N LEU A 476 -8.15 -18.21 13.51
CA LEU A 476 -8.83 -19.02 12.51
C LEU A 476 -10.25 -18.49 12.34
N GLY A 477 -10.62 -18.13 11.12
CA GLY A 477 -12.00 -17.83 10.75
C GLY A 477 -12.66 -19.04 10.11
N ASP A 478 -13.87 -19.34 10.55
CA ASP A 478 -14.73 -20.36 9.94
C ASP A 478 -15.21 -19.91 8.53
N ASN A 479 -15.20 -20.83 7.57
CA ASN A 479 -15.71 -20.60 6.22
C ASN A 479 -17.08 -21.28 5.97
N ASP A 480 -17.55 -22.08 6.92
CA ASP A 480 -18.79 -22.82 6.86
C ASP A 480 -19.98 -21.94 7.26
N SER A 481 -21.18 -22.45 6.99
CA SER A 481 -22.42 -21.77 7.35
C SER A 481 -23.48 -22.77 7.72
N ALA A 482 -24.22 -22.48 8.80
CA ALA A 482 -25.24 -23.39 9.30
C ALA A 482 -26.28 -23.71 8.21
N PRO A 483 -26.73 -24.98 8.09
CA PRO A 483 -27.82 -25.30 7.19
C PRO A 483 -29.04 -24.49 7.59
N VAL A 484 -29.46 -23.58 6.71
CA VAL A 484 -30.60 -22.70 6.97
C VAL A 484 -31.87 -23.37 6.45
N ALA A 485 -32.90 -23.49 7.30
CA ALA A 485 -34.15 -24.13 6.93
C ALA A 485 -34.76 -23.45 5.69
N SER A 486 -34.92 -24.17 4.58
CA SER A 486 -35.51 -23.61 3.36
C SER A 486 -37.02 -23.48 3.51
N SER A 487 -37.56 -22.26 3.45
CA SER A 487 -38.95 -22.07 2.98
C SER A 487 -39.02 -22.41 1.49
N SER A 488 -40.14 -22.98 1.01
CA SER A 488 -40.40 -23.20 -0.42
C SER A 488 -41.60 -22.36 -0.84
N GLY A 489 -41.40 -21.40 -1.75
CA GLY A 489 -42.49 -20.57 -2.25
C GLY A 489 -42.03 -19.32 -3.00
N VAL A 490 -42.98 -18.56 -3.54
CA VAL A 490 -42.73 -17.23 -4.11
C VAL A 490 -43.27 -16.18 -3.14
N PHE A 491 -42.37 -15.41 -2.55
CA PHE A 491 -42.66 -14.42 -1.52
C PHE A 491 -42.67 -13.02 -2.13
N ALA A 492 -43.80 -12.31 -2.02
CA ALA A 492 -43.95 -10.95 -2.55
C ALA A 492 -43.66 -9.91 -1.47
N VAL A 493 -42.81 -8.94 -1.77
CA VAL A 493 -42.45 -7.85 -0.86
C VAL A 493 -42.99 -6.53 -1.41
N GLY A 494 -43.85 -5.88 -0.62
CA GLY A 494 -44.50 -4.64 -0.96
C GLY A 494 -45.74 -4.81 -1.84
N ALA A 495 -46.51 -3.73 -1.97
CA ALA A 495 -47.64 -3.61 -2.87
C ALA A 495 -47.52 -2.30 -3.65
N THR A 496 -47.78 -2.32 -4.96
CA THR A 496 -47.60 -1.16 -5.82
C THR A 496 -48.38 0.05 -5.32
N SER A 497 -47.68 1.15 -5.05
CA SER A 497 -48.27 2.45 -4.71
C SER A 497 -47.67 3.62 -5.49
N THR A 498 -46.55 3.38 -6.19
CA THR A 498 -45.87 4.33 -7.05
C THR A 498 -45.04 3.58 -8.10
N VAL A 499 -44.34 4.32 -8.96
CA VAL A 499 -43.33 3.78 -9.88
C VAL A 499 -42.01 4.51 -9.68
N ILE A 500 -40.89 3.80 -9.84
CA ILE A 500 -39.60 4.45 -10.03
C ILE A 500 -39.23 4.49 -11.50
N GLN A 501 -38.61 5.60 -11.89
CA GLN A 501 -38.23 5.96 -13.25
C GLN A 501 -36.74 6.28 -13.27
N GLN A 502 -35.99 5.79 -14.25
CA GLN A 502 -34.53 5.93 -14.44
C GLN A 502 -33.65 4.77 -13.95
N ALA A 503 -34.04 3.97 -12.97
CA ALA A 503 -33.28 2.78 -12.58
C ALA A 503 -34.24 1.65 -12.16
N PRO A 504 -33.93 0.36 -12.41
CA PRO A 504 -32.70 -0.16 -13.01
C PRO A 504 -32.68 -0.19 -14.55
N PHE A 505 -33.82 0.06 -15.20
CA PHE A 505 -33.98 -0.21 -16.63
C PHE A 505 -34.05 1.09 -17.44
N ASN A 506 -32.93 1.80 -17.54
CA ASN A 506 -32.84 2.99 -18.39
C ASN A 506 -32.04 2.73 -19.67
N ALA A 507 -32.76 2.38 -20.73
CA ALA A 507 -32.14 2.06 -21.99
C ALA A 507 -31.59 3.29 -22.74
N MET A 508 -31.70 4.51 -22.22
CA MET A 508 -31.03 5.67 -22.82
C MET A 508 -29.52 5.65 -22.56
N LEU A 509 -29.10 5.04 -21.45
CA LEU A 509 -27.74 5.18 -20.94
C LEU A 509 -26.78 4.17 -21.56
N GLN A 510 -25.51 4.55 -21.65
CA GLN A 510 -24.45 3.61 -21.99
C GLN A 510 -24.29 2.59 -20.85
N GLN A 511 -24.20 3.08 -19.61
CA GLN A 511 -23.96 2.27 -18.42
C GLN A 511 -24.80 2.79 -17.26
N GLN A 512 -25.20 1.91 -16.37
CA GLN A 512 -25.80 2.29 -15.09
C GLN A 512 -25.52 1.21 -14.06
N ARG A 513 -25.32 1.64 -12.82
CA ARG A 513 -25.20 0.77 -11.64
C ARG A 513 -26.14 1.29 -10.56
N SER A 514 -26.97 0.42 -10.01
CA SER A 514 -27.94 0.76 -8.96
C SER A 514 -27.95 -0.29 -7.84
N GLN A 515 -28.17 0.16 -6.60
CA GLN A 515 -28.35 -0.71 -5.45
C GLN A 515 -29.74 -0.55 -4.85
N TYR A 516 -30.28 -1.65 -4.33
CA TYR A 516 -31.61 -1.78 -3.73
C TYR A 516 -31.50 -2.50 -2.39
N LEU A 517 -32.27 -2.09 -1.39
CA LEU A 517 -32.26 -2.72 -0.06
C LEU A 517 -33.67 -3.08 0.42
N TYR A 518 -33.80 -4.32 0.88
CA TYR A 518 -35.00 -4.87 1.51
C TYR A 518 -34.63 -5.33 2.92
N LYS A 519 -35.30 -4.80 3.93
CA LYS A 519 -35.00 -5.09 5.33
C LYS A 519 -35.35 -6.54 5.63
N GLY A 520 -34.58 -7.16 6.53
CA GLY A 520 -34.87 -8.52 6.96
C GLY A 520 -36.30 -8.67 7.51
N SER A 521 -36.79 -7.66 8.23
CA SER A 521 -38.16 -7.60 8.74
C SER A 521 -39.24 -7.60 7.64
N GLU A 522 -38.97 -7.03 6.47
CA GLU A 522 -39.93 -7.02 5.35
C GLU A 522 -40.00 -8.40 4.67
N LEU A 523 -38.85 -9.05 4.54
CA LEU A 523 -38.74 -10.39 3.98
C LEU A 523 -39.41 -11.42 4.91
N ILE A 524 -39.17 -11.30 6.22
CA ILE A 524 -39.84 -12.11 7.24
C ILE A 524 -41.36 -11.87 7.23
N ALA A 525 -41.80 -10.61 7.14
CA ALA A 525 -43.22 -10.28 7.06
C ALA A 525 -43.89 -10.83 5.79
N ALA A 526 -43.14 -10.98 4.69
CA ALA A 526 -43.59 -11.63 3.46
C ALA A 526 -43.70 -13.17 3.59
N GLY A 527 -43.23 -13.75 4.71
CA GLY A 527 -43.27 -15.18 4.99
C GLY A 527 -41.96 -15.93 4.73
N MET A 528 -40.87 -15.21 4.41
CA MET A 528 -39.56 -15.84 4.24
C MET A 528 -38.93 -16.16 5.58
N ILE A 529 -38.27 -17.30 5.68
CA ILE A 529 -37.28 -17.59 6.72
C ILE A 529 -35.89 -17.55 6.10
N PRO A 530 -34.83 -17.32 6.90
CA PRO A 530 -33.45 -17.43 6.42
C PRO A 530 -33.27 -18.72 5.61
N GLY A 531 -32.60 -18.67 4.47
CA GLY A 531 -32.61 -19.76 3.49
C GLY A 531 -32.07 -19.36 2.11
N THR A 532 -32.03 -20.31 1.19
CA THR A 532 -31.57 -20.07 -0.18
C THR A 532 -32.63 -19.37 -1.03
N ILE A 533 -32.24 -18.32 -1.74
CA ILE A 533 -33.05 -17.66 -2.77
C ILE A 533 -32.66 -18.25 -4.12
N SER A 534 -33.63 -18.73 -4.89
CA SER A 534 -33.43 -19.36 -6.20
C SER A 534 -33.85 -18.48 -7.38
N SER A 535 -34.70 -17.47 -7.15
CA SER A 535 -35.00 -16.45 -8.17
C SER A 535 -35.39 -15.11 -7.58
N LEU A 536 -35.14 -14.05 -8.34
CA LEU A 536 -35.59 -12.68 -8.08
C LEU A 536 -36.49 -12.22 -9.22
N ARG A 537 -37.52 -11.43 -8.90
CA ARG A 537 -38.40 -10.83 -9.92
C ARG A 537 -38.66 -9.37 -9.63
N PHE A 538 -38.67 -8.57 -10.70
CA PHE A 538 -39.14 -7.18 -10.68
C PHE A 538 -40.39 -7.04 -11.54
N PHE A 539 -41.28 -6.13 -11.17
CA PHE A 539 -42.48 -5.84 -11.96
C PHE A 539 -42.30 -4.56 -12.77
N VAL A 540 -42.28 -4.69 -14.09
CA VAL A 540 -42.27 -3.55 -15.02
C VAL A 540 -43.71 -3.17 -15.31
N GLU A 541 -44.15 -2.04 -14.76
CA GLU A 541 -45.51 -1.52 -14.90
C GLU A 541 -45.76 -1.06 -16.34
N THR A 542 -44.83 -0.27 -16.89
CA THR A 542 -44.90 0.20 -18.28
C THR A 542 -43.55 -0.04 -18.97
N LYS A 543 -43.59 -0.87 -20.01
CA LYS A 543 -42.44 -1.16 -20.88
C LYS A 543 -42.30 -0.06 -21.93
N ARG A 544 -41.16 0.63 -21.98
CA ARG A 544 -40.85 1.70 -22.95
C ARG A 544 -39.51 1.55 -23.64
N SER A 545 -38.56 0.85 -23.01
CA SER A 545 -37.29 0.56 -23.67
C SER A 545 -37.52 -0.28 -24.94
N THR A 546 -36.67 -0.15 -25.94
CA THR A 546 -36.79 -0.90 -27.21
C THR A 546 -35.52 -1.68 -27.55
N ARG A 547 -34.43 -1.48 -26.79
CA ARG A 547 -33.17 -2.21 -26.94
C ARG A 547 -32.84 -3.06 -25.71
N PRO A 548 -32.03 -4.12 -25.85
CA PRO A 548 -31.55 -4.90 -24.72
C PRO A 548 -30.49 -4.15 -23.90
N PHE A 549 -30.38 -4.52 -22.63
CA PHE A 549 -29.31 -4.17 -21.70
C PHE A 549 -28.16 -5.17 -21.84
N SER A 550 -27.03 -4.72 -22.36
CA SER A 550 -25.85 -5.55 -22.60
C SER A 550 -25.05 -5.74 -21.31
N ASN A 551 -24.39 -6.90 -21.16
CA ASN A 551 -23.60 -7.25 -19.96
C ASN A 551 -24.39 -7.02 -18.67
N PHE A 552 -25.66 -7.43 -18.66
CA PHE A 552 -26.56 -7.25 -17.53
C PHE A 552 -26.16 -8.20 -16.40
N THR A 553 -25.97 -7.65 -15.20
CA THR A 553 -25.56 -8.41 -14.02
C THR A 553 -26.44 -8.07 -12.82
N ILE A 554 -26.75 -9.08 -12.01
CA ILE A 554 -27.33 -8.90 -10.68
C ILE A 554 -26.35 -9.45 -9.64
N ARG A 555 -26.09 -8.68 -8.60
CA ARG A 555 -25.32 -9.11 -7.42
C ARG A 555 -26.16 -9.01 -6.16
N MET A 556 -25.86 -9.85 -5.17
CA MET A 556 -26.58 -9.92 -3.89
C MET A 556 -25.61 -9.94 -2.71
N ALA A 557 -26.03 -9.37 -1.58
CA ALA A 557 -25.32 -9.45 -0.30
C ALA A 557 -26.30 -9.41 0.88
N ASN A 558 -25.95 -10.14 1.95
CA ASN A 558 -26.52 -9.92 3.27
C ASN A 558 -25.89 -8.66 3.86
N THR A 559 -26.68 -7.81 4.53
CA THR A 559 -26.18 -6.58 5.14
C THR A 559 -26.92 -6.24 6.43
N SER A 560 -26.22 -5.62 7.38
CA SER A 560 -26.81 -5.04 8.59
C SER A 560 -27.42 -3.65 8.35
N ALA A 561 -27.22 -3.07 7.15
CA ALA A 561 -27.80 -1.78 6.80
C ALA A 561 -29.34 -1.84 6.80
N THR A 562 -29.97 -0.79 7.30
CA THR A 562 -31.44 -0.65 7.31
C THR A 562 -31.95 0.30 6.22
N TYR A 563 -31.06 1.14 5.67
CA TYR A 563 -31.24 1.98 4.49
C TYR A 563 -29.90 2.09 3.77
N LEU A 564 -29.92 2.25 2.44
CA LEU A 564 -28.70 2.54 1.67
C LEU A 564 -28.26 4.00 1.79
N ARG A 565 -29.17 4.87 2.23
CA ARG A 565 -28.86 6.25 2.62
C ARG A 565 -29.68 6.61 3.84
N ASN A 566 -29.04 7.21 4.84
CA ASN A 566 -29.70 7.83 5.99
C ASN A 566 -28.95 9.12 6.33
N GLY A 567 -29.20 10.17 5.53
CA GLY A 567 -28.33 11.35 5.44
C GLY A 567 -27.10 11.07 4.58
N THR A 568 -26.23 10.15 5.03
CA THR A 568 -25.04 9.67 4.32
C THR A 568 -25.34 8.40 3.52
N VAL A 569 -24.72 8.26 2.35
CA VAL A 569 -24.85 7.06 1.49
C VAL A 569 -23.91 5.99 2.01
N THR A 570 -24.43 4.76 2.14
CA THR A 570 -23.69 3.57 2.57
C THR A 570 -23.79 2.51 1.47
N PRO A 571 -22.87 2.50 0.50
CA PRO A 571 -22.83 1.45 -0.51
C PRO A 571 -22.57 0.09 0.15
N VAL A 572 -23.33 -0.93 -0.24
CA VAL A 572 -23.09 -2.29 0.23
C VAL A 572 -22.00 -2.91 -0.67
N GLY A 573 -20.87 -3.25 -0.07
CA GLY A 573 -19.73 -3.91 -0.72
C GLY A 573 -19.80 -5.45 -0.65
N GLY A 574 -18.78 -6.14 -1.18
CA GLY A 574 -18.63 -7.59 -1.03
C GLY A 574 -19.74 -8.44 -1.67
N MET A 575 -20.45 -7.91 -2.67
CA MET A 575 -21.61 -8.59 -3.25
C MET A 575 -21.21 -9.76 -4.16
N THR A 576 -21.96 -10.86 -4.08
CA THR A 576 -21.82 -12.05 -4.93
C THR A 576 -22.59 -11.86 -6.22
N THR A 577 -21.98 -12.15 -7.38
CA THR A 577 -22.71 -12.12 -8.66
C THR A 577 -23.61 -13.36 -8.78
N VAL A 578 -24.92 -13.14 -8.85
CA VAL A 578 -25.94 -14.21 -8.82
C VAL A 578 -26.64 -14.42 -10.16
N TYR A 579 -26.54 -13.45 -11.08
CA TYR A 579 -27.12 -13.56 -12.42
C TYR A 579 -26.30 -12.74 -13.42
N THR A 580 -26.11 -13.29 -14.62
CA THR A 580 -25.52 -12.56 -15.75
C THR A 580 -26.29 -12.88 -17.03
N ASN A 581 -26.39 -11.89 -17.92
CA ASN A 581 -26.96 -12.05 -19.24
C ASN A 581 -26.26 -11.11 -20.23
N SER A 582 -25.83 -11.64 -21.38
CA SER A 582 -25.11 -10.85 -22.39
C SER A 582 -25.97 -9.77 -23.03
N ALA A 583 -27.29 -9.97 -23.12
CA ALA A 583 -28.24 -9.03 -23.70
C ALA A 583 -29.67 -9.28 -23.16
N TYR A 584 -30.07 -8.54 -22.11
CA TYR A 584 -31.36 -8.71 -21.45
C TYR A 584 -32.40 -7.69 -21.93
N SER A 585 -33.58 -8.13 -22.35
CA SER A 585 -34.72 -7.25 -22.62
C SER A 585 -35.83 -7.51 -21.62
N THR A 586 -36.32 -6.42 -20.99
CA THR A 586 -37.48 -6.48 -20.10
C THR A 586 -38.76 -6.83 -20.87
N THR A 587 -39.80 -7.24 -20.16
CA THR A 587 -41.18 -7.35 -20.64
C THR A 587 -42.12 -6.60 -19.70
N ALA A 588 -43.29 -6.16 -20.16
CA ALA A 588 -44.32 -5.68 -19.23
C ALA A 588 -44.74 -6.82 -18.28
N GLY A 589 -44.90 -6.52 -17.00
CA GLY A 589 -45.21 -7.51 -15.96
C GLY A 589 -43.97 -8.04 -15.21
N TRP A 590 -44.08 -9.26 -14.68
CA TRP A 590 -43.01 -9.89 -13.89
C TRP A 590 -41.84 -10.36 -14.77
N ASN A 591 -40.67 -9.79 -14.49
CA ASN A 591 -39.40 -10.12 -15.11
C ASN A 591 -38.63 -11.05 -14.19
N VAL A 592 -38.41 -12.30 -14.61
CA VAL A 592 -37.85 -13.37 -13.75
C VAL A 592 -36.36 -13.56 -14.00
N PHE A 593 -35.59 -13.57 -12.91
CA PHE A 593 -34.16 -13.83 -12.89
C PHE A 593 -33.89 -15.09 -12.05
N THR A 594 -33.80 -16.25 -12.70
CA THR A 594 -33.42 -17.50 -12.04
C THR A 594 -31.93 -17.51 -11.76
N LEU A 595 -31.54 -17.76 -10.51
CA LEU A 595 -30.15 -17.75 -10.08
C LEU A 595 -29.53 -19.12 -10.37
N PRO A 596 -28.46 -19.21 -11.19
CA PRO A 596 -27.80 -20.49 -11.47
C PRO A 596 -27.21 -21.14 -10.21
N VAL A 597 -26.81 -20.30 -9.25
CA VAL A 597 -26.40 -20.69 -7.90
C VAL A 597 -27.33 -19.96 -6.93
N PRO A 598 -28.12 -20.66 -6.11
CA PRO A 598 -28.99 -20.02 -5.12
C PRO A 598 -28.18 -19.14 -4.15
N PHE A 599 -28.75 -18.01 -3.75
CA PHE A 599 -28.11 -17.09 -2.81
C PHE A 599 -28.54 -17.39 -1.37
N ASN A 600 -27.60 -17.61 -0.45
CA ASN A 600 -27.93 -17.87 0.95
C ASN A 600 -28.25 -16.57 1.71
N TRP A 601 -29.52 -16.39 2.09
CA TRP A 601 -29.99 -15.25 2.86
C TRP A 601 -30.04 -15.56 4.36
N THR A 602 -29.40 -14.71 5.18
CA THR A 602 -29.15 -14.98 6.60
C THR A 602 -30.20 -14.41 7.56
N GLY A 603 -31.29 -13.84 7.05
CA GLY A 603 -32.33 -13.17 7.86
C GLY A 603 -32.09 -11.68 8.11
N ASN A 604 -30.90 -11.18 7.78
CA ASN A 604 -30.57 -9.76 7.80
C ASN A 604 -31.20 -9.01 6.61
N SER A 605 -30.92 -7.71 6.46
CA SER A 605 -31.34 -7.00 5.24
C SER A 605 -30.64 -7.59 4.03
N LEU A 606 -31.35 -7.60 2.90
CA LEU A 606 -30.89 -8.09 1.62
C LEU A 606 -30.66 -6.91 0.68
N ALA A 607 -29.43 -6.80 0.18
CA ALA A 607 -29.06 -5.82 -0.82
C ALA A 607 -28.91 -6.47 -2.20
N PHE A 608 -29.43 -5.81 -3.22
CA PHE A 608 -29.26 -6.17 -4.62
C PHE A 608 -28.51 -5.07 -5.35
N GLU A 609 -27.68 -5.44 -6.30
CA GLU A 609 -27.10 -4.51 -7.27
C GLU A 609 -27.47 -4.95 -8.67
N ILE A 610 -27.96 -4.01 -9.47
CA ILE A 610 -28.23 -4.22 -10.89
C ILE A 610 -27.30 -3.33 -11.68
N CYS A 611 -26.67 -3.90 -12.70
CA CYS A 611 -25.80 -3.16 -13.58
C CYS A 611 -25.93 -3.63 -15.02
N PHE A 612 -25.81 -2.69 -15.97
CA PHE A 612 -25.64 -3.00 -17.38
C PHE A 612 -24.55 -2.12 -18.00
N ASN A 613 -23.97 -2.60 -19.10
CA ASN A 613 -22.92 -1.92 -19.84
C ASN A 613 -23.11 -2.11 -21.35
N ASN A 614 -23.89 -1.20 -21.95
CA ASN A 614 -24.07 -1.06 -23.39
C ASN A 614 -22.84 -0.40 -24.04
N ALA A 615 -22.66 -0.65 -25.34
CA ALA A 615 -21.55 -0.06 -26.09
C ALA A 615 -21.63 1.47 -26.18
N ALA A 616 -22.84 2.03 -26.29
CA ALA A 616 -23.08 3.48 -26.38
C ALA A 616 -24.44 3.87 -25.76
N ALA A 617 -24.58 5.16 -25.44
CA ALA A 617 -25.87 5.77 -25.10
C ALA A 617 -26.79 5.83 -26.34
N ASP A 618 -28.10 5.81 -26.13
CA ASP A 618 -29.13 5.89 -27.18
C ASP A 618 -30.26 6.81 -26.73
N ASN A 619 -30.17 8.08 -27.09
CA ASN A 619 -31.15 9.09 -26.69
C ASN A 619 -32.54 8.90 -27.31
N ASN A 620 -32.71 7.99 -28.28
CA ASN A 620 -34.01 7.65 -28.85
C ASN A 620 -34.73 6.53 -28.06
N ASN A 621 -34.07 5.97 -27.05
CA ASN A 621 -34.67 4.98 -26.16
C ASN A 621 -35.34 5.61 -24.94
N PHE A 622 -35.92 4.79 -24.07
CA PHE A 622 -36.58 5.24 -22.84
C PHE A 622 -36.28 4.30 -21.67
N PHE A 623 -36.50 4.80 -20.45
CA PHE A 623 -36.53 3.97 -19.25
C PHE A 623 -37.89 3.28 -19.09
N ASP A 624 -37.87 2.08 -18.52
CA ASP A 624 -39.09 1.38 -18.10
C ASP A 624 -39.57 1.88 -16.73
N ASP A 625 -40.87 1.93 -16.53
CA ASP A 625 -41.48 2.27 -15.24
C ASP A 625 -41.56 0.99 -14.38
N VAL A 626 -40.90 0.98 -13.21
CA VAL A 626 -40.87 -0.18 -12.32
C VAL A 626 -41.79 0.03 -11.13
N ALA A 627 -42.76 -0.86 -10.96
CA ALA A 627 -43.73 -0.80 -9.86
C ALA A 627 -43.01 -0.83 -8.50
N SER A 628 -43.41 0.07 -7.61
CA SER A 628 -42.67 0.39 -6.41
C SER A 628 -43.61 0.72 -5.25
N PHE A 629 -43.06 0.68 -4.05
CA PHE A 629 -43.73 1.04 -2.81
C PHE A 629 -42.78 1.85 -1.92
N SER A 630 -43.34 2.53 -0.91
CA SER A 630 -42.57 3.17 0.16
C SER A 630 -42.70 2.33 1.42
N ASP A 631 -41.58 2.13 2.12
CA ASP A 631 -41.56 1.45 3.43
C ASP A 631 -41.77 2.41 4.62
N GLY A 632 -42.17 3.66 4.35
CA GLY A 632 -42.37 4.70 5.36
C GLY A 632 -41.10 5.43 5.82
N GLY A 633 -39.98 5.26 5.10
CA GLY A 633 -38.75 6.02 5.36
C GLY A 633 -38.95 7.54 5.28
N THR A 634 -38.09 8.30 5.97
CA THR A 634 -38.08 9.77 5.94
C THR A 634 -37.45 10.34 4.65
N ALA A 635 -37.49 11.66 4.46
CA ALA A 635 -36.93 12.32 3.28
C ALA A 635 -35.41 12.11 3.07
N ILE A 636 -34.67 11.76 4.14
CA ILE A 636 -33.23 11.48 4.08
C ILE A 636 -32.92 9.97 4.01
N GLN A 637 -33.95 9.13 4.03
CA GLN A 637 -33.84 7.68 4.02
C GLN A 637 -34.18 7.13 2.64
N SER A 638 -33.25 6.37 2.06
CA SER A 638 -33.39 5.77 0.73
C SER A 638 -33.02 4.30 0.75
N ASN A 639 -33.84 3.48 0.10
CA ASN A 639 -33.57 2.07 -0.16
C ASN A 639 -33.06 1.82 -1.57
N VAL A 640 -32.98 2.87 -2.39
CA VAL A 640 -32.48 2.80 -3.75
C VAL A 640 -31.56 3.99 -4.00
N PHE A 641 -30.36 3.71 -4.49
CA PHE A 641 -29.53 4.71 -5.13
C PHE A 641 -28.95 4.16 -6.42
N PHE A 642 -28.57 5.05 -7.33
CA PHE A 642 -28.00 4.70 -8.62
C PHE A 642 -27.04 5.80 -9.10
N GLN A 643 -26.15 5.40 -9.99
CA GLN A 643 -25.30 6.31 -10.73
C GLN A 643 -25.37 5.92 -12.20
N ASN A 644 -25.53 6.94 -13.05
CA ASN A 644 -25.51 6.79 -14.51
C ASN A 644 -24.06 6.85 -15.00
N ASP A 645 -23.82 6.29 -16.17
CA ASP A 645 -22.54 6.32 -16.88
C ASP A 645 -21.37 5.74 -16.07
N ILE A 646 -21.67 4.68 -15.30
CA ILE A 646 -20.70 3.91 -14.53
C ILE A 646 -20.86 2.42 -14.83
N ASN A 647 -19.76 1.77 -15.20
CA ASN A 647 -19.73 0.34 -15.45
C ASN A 647 -19.78 -0.48 -14.14
N CYS A 648 -19.99 -1.79 -14.27
CA CYS A 648 -20.16 -2.71 -13.14
C CYS A 648 -18.89 -2.94 -12.29
N ALA A 649 -17.75 -2.38 -12.70
CA ALA A 649 -16.48 -2.39 -11.97
C ALA A 649 -16.10 -1.00 -11.42
N GLY A 650 -16.84 0.06 -11.76
CA GLY A 650 -16.57 1.42 -11.32
C GLY A 650 -17.01 1.67 -9.90
N THR A 651 -16.30 2.55 -9.19
CA THR A 651 -16.65 2.99 -7.83
C THR A 651 -17.65 4.15 -7.88
N PHE A 652 -18.69 4.08 -7.06
CA PHE A 652 -19.64 5.19 -6.92
C PHE A 652 -18.92 6.47 -6.49
N SER A 653 -19.10 7.55 -7.26
CA SER A 653 -18.48 8.86 -7.02
C SER A 653 -19.51 9.96 -6.78
N GLY A 654 -20.76 9.72 -7.19
CA GLY A 654 -21.91 10.58 -6.94
C GLY A 654 -23.18 9.83 -7.30
N VAL A 655 -24.12 9.73 -6.34
CA VAL A 655 -25.33 8.91 -6.51
C VAL A 655 -26.60 9.75 -6.45
N SER A 656 -27.55 9.39 -7.31
CA SER A 656 -28.95 9.79 -7.17
C SER A 656 -29.69 8.76 -6.33
N ALA A 657 -30.69 9.17 -5.56
CA ALA A 657 -31.44 8.28 -4.69
C ALA A 657 -32.93 8.65 -4.63
N TYR A 658 -33.80 7.64 -4.53
CA TYR A 658 -35.22 7.88 -4.27
C TYR A 658 -35.44 8.07 -2.77
N GLN A 659 -36.05 9.18 -2.41
CA GLN A 659 -36.32 9.55 -1.01
C GLN A 659 -37.53 8.78 -0.46
N ASN A 660 -37.80 8.95 0.83
CA ASN A 660 -38.97 8.39 1.51
C ASN A 660 -39.03 6.86 1.44
N GLY A 661 -37.86 6.20 1.45
CA GLY A 661 -37.76 4.74 1.46
C GLY A 661 -38.35 4.02 0.24
N VAL A 662 -38.59 4.75 -0.87
CA VAL A 662 -39.18 4.18 -2.08
C VAL A 662 -38.25 3.12 -2.70
N LYS A 663 -38.82 1.97 -3.08
CA LYS A 663 -38.13 0.86 -3.74
C LYS A 663 -39.09 -0.01 -4.57
N PRO A 664 -38.58 -0.80 -5.54
CA PRO A 664 -39.40 -1.72 -6.33
C PRO A 664 -40.13 -2.74 -5.46
N ILE A 665 -41.31 -3.17 -5.91
CA ILE A 665 -41.87 -4.44 -5.44
C ILE A 665 -41.05 -5.59 -6.03
N ILE A 666 -40.85 -6.65 -5.24
CA ILE A 666 -40.14 -7.84 -5.69
C ILE A 666 -40.90 -9.10 -5.35
N GLN A 667 -40.60 -10.16 -6.11
CA GLN A 667 -40.89 -11.52 -5.71
C GLN A 667 -39.57 -12.29 -5.61
N LEU A 668 -39.41 -13.03 -4.51
CA LEU A 668 -38.29 -13.93 -4.30
C LEU A 668 -38.81 -15.35 -4.26
N ALA A 669 -38.25 -16.23 -5.09
CA ALA A 669 -38.43 -17.66 -4.86
C ALA A 669 -37.34 -18.08 -3.86
N ALA A 670 -37.76 -18.59 -2.72
CA ALA A 670 -36.89 -19.25 -1.75
C ALA A 670 -37.33 -20.71 -1.64
#